data_AF-A0A9D7K7L3-F1
#
_entry.id   AF-A0A9D7K7L3-F1
#
_cell.length_a   1.000
_cell.length_b   1.000
_cell.length_c   1.000
_cell.angle_alpha   90.00
_cell.angle_beta   90.00
_cell.angle_gamma   90.00
#
_symmetry.space_group_name_H-M   'P 1'
#
loop_
_entity.id
_entity.type
_entity.pdbx_description
1 polymer ?
#
loop_
_entity_poly.entity_id
_entity_poly.type
_entity_poly.pdbx_seq_one_letter_code
_entity_poly.pdbx_strand_id
1 'polypeptide(L)'
;MEHEYGCSKGTFLKKDNLTVYCQHHDHSFAHQNSCKIKTFRKIEKNQVSVDAALNGSAPARYNAYALPAESPNHGPRQIVTDNQFPEASPFGWHDINGAEGAEFTITRGNNVYAFQDRDNDDETDGNDTEGGAGLNFDFPMDLSKDPRESEHATVTNLFYMVNMLHDITHYVGFDEAAGNFQTKNYTNAPGGGDYVLAQAFDGIDLAQPTLNNANFSTPSDGGSGRMQMYLWENAGGGVSIDAPEAIKGFIKEYGAGQFGGVIPGANQAPIVGNVVLGRDNSGAPTTCCRPLVNTSETNGKIVMVDRGSCQFSQKVYRGQNAGAIAVIICNVAGVNGGSGEEVLGMSAGTFADEVTIPSIFLKKSDCDRIKVIINEGTLVTMTFQVRERQGAEFLDGSLDNGIIAHEFAHGISNRLTGGRIANTCLSNDEQMGEGWSDFFALVLTHEPGDEGKDIRGMGTFAFNQPLEGGGIRRFPYSTDMSINPQTFDNIKGTEAPHPLGEVWNGMLWDMYWKFVELYGFDPDWTNESSGNHKAVFLVMEGMKMQPCNPGFINGRDAILAADRAAFNGDHQCMIWDVFARRGLGYLAEGGDNDNRNDGVQNFESLPTCTATLKITKTLSKKLIQPGEEVTVTLKINNHFSVKESDVVVTDELDPGLSYVAGSSSITPQINGQILSFNIGDVNFDTERVLTYKVKSSTSFKSTALFVEDFENDINWDLITDNGNDSWLPDYDVYRSFETSMYMPNFAIEVDASIISLYSIPVNGQNPALRFWHLYNTEITNDGGFVELSVNGGPFSLIPNDKFIQNGYNGELAYGTLAIPSLNGFSGSSNGKWVDSYIDLNEYKGKNIKMKFRFGANGTIAPSTLYAGWHVDDIELMDLYIYDTKACISSPNNEVCTEIQEIIVDSDGIVKTKNEEIDYFNMGLYPNPAGDYFVVKADLPVGQWVDIIIHSIDGQQVANISKWMNAKQNIETFSTAAWGKGVYTVTMKTSSFATTQKLILTY
;
A
#
# COMPACT_ATOMS: atom_id res chain seq x y z
N MET A 1 -59.02 -46.81 16.09
CA MET A 1 -59.47 -47.97 15.29
C MET A 1 -58.23 -48.64 14.76
N GLU A 2 -57.97 -49.90 15.14
CA GLU A 2 -56.84 -50.69 14.61
C GLU A 2 -57.37 -51.68 13.55
N HIS A 3 -56.65 -51.80 12.43
CA HIS A 3 -56.83 -52.85 11.42
C HIS A 3 -55.51 -53.63 11.28
N GLU A 4 -55.56 -54.95 11.40
CA GLU A 4 -54.42 -55.86 11.25
C GLU A 4 -54.44 -56.58 9.89
N TYR A 5 -53.27 -56.71 9.25
CA TYR A 5 -53.00 -57.71 8.21
C TYR A 5 -51.65 -58.41 8.48
N GLY A 6 -51.71 -59.73 8.69
CA GLY A 6 -50.79 -60.74 8.11
C GLY A 6 -49.30 -60.76 8.51
N CYS A 7 -48.91 -61.81 9.23
CA CYS A 7 -47.58 -62.07 9.80
C CYS A 7 -46.67 -62.93 8.90
N SER A 8 -45.39 -62.57 8.76
CA SER A 8 -44.27 -63.52 8.92
C SER A 8 -42.98 -62.76 9.29
N LYS A 9 -42.43 -63.11 10.46
CA LYS A 9 -41.39 -62.41 11.26
C LYS A 9 -41.96 -61.22 12.06
N GLY A 10 -42.12 -61.44 13.36
CA GLY A 10 -42.83 -60.56 14.31
C GLY A 10 -42.14 -59.23 14.61
N THR A 11 -42.09 -58.33 13.64
CA THR A 11 -41.75 -56.92 13.82
C THR A 11 -42.88 -56.06 13.26
N PHE A 12 -43.47 -55.22 14.11
CA PHE A 12 -44.45 -54.22 13.67
C PHE A 12 -43.73 -53.19 12.79
N LEU A 13 -44.20 -52.98 11.56
CA LEU A 13 -43.59 -52.01 10.63
C LEU A 13 -44.00 -50.56 10.92
N LYS A 14 -45.12 -50.33 11.63
CA LYS A 14 -45.56 -48.98 12.01
C LYS A 14 -46.63 -49.03 13.10
N LYS A 15 -46.58 -48.09 14.05
CA LYS A 15 -47.68 -47.82 15.01
C LYS A 15 -47.91 -46.32 15.03
N ASP A 16 -49.03 -45.87 14.48
CA ASP A 16 -49.41 -44.45 14.47
C ASP A 16 -50.39 -44.17 15.61
N ASN A 17 -50.01 -43.28 16.53
CA ASN A 17 -50.91 -42.78 17.57
C ASN A 17 -51.56 -41.48 17.07
N LEU A 18 -52.87 -41.53 16.82
CA LEU A 18 -53.66 -40.39 16.30
C LEU A 18 -54.30 -39.54 17.41
N THR A 19 -53.76 -39.58 18.63
CA THR A 19 -54.31 -38.79 19.75
C THR A 19 -54.00 -37.31 19.53
N VAL A 20 -55.05 -36.52 19.28
CA VAL A 20 -54.98 -35.06 19.21
C VAL A 20 -54.91 -34.50 20.63
N TYR A 21 -53.86 -33.72 20.92
CA TYR A 21 -53.72 -32.97 22.17
C TYR A 21 -54.10 -31.50 21.93
N CYS A 22 -55.02 -30.97 22.72
CA CYS A 22 -55.30 -29.55 22.82
C CYS A 22 -54.87 -29.07 24.21
N GLN A 23 -53.98 -28.08 24.27
CA GLN A 23 -53.69 -27.38 25.52
C GLN A 23 -54.82 -26.36 25.77
N HIS A 24 -55.42 -26.41 26.96
CA HIS A 24 -56.30 -25.35 27.44
C HIS A 24 -55.61 -24.67 28.64
N HIS A 25 -55.40 -23.36 28.54
CA HIS A 25 -55.10 -22.54 29.71
C HIS A 25 -56.41 -22.23 30.45
N ASP A 26 -56.37 -22.29 31.78
CA ASP A 26 -57.51 -21.92 32.62
C ASP A 26 -57.98 -20.49 32.31
N HIS A 27 -59.30 -20.34 32.15
CA HIS A 27 -60.05 -19.08 31.98
C HIS A 27 -59.97 -18.31 30.64
N SER A 28 -59.75 -18.97 29.50
CA SER A 28 -59.90 -18.31 28.19
C SER A 28 -60.85 -19.07 27.25
N PHE A 29 -62.01 -18.48 26.94
CA PHE A 29 -62.89 -18.94 25.85
C PHE A 29 -62.50 -18.25 24.54
N ALA A 30 -61.60 -18.84 23.77
CA ALA A 30 -61.31 -18.40 22.40
C ALA A 30 -61.28 -19.61 21.44
N HIS A 31 -61.98 -19.48 20.30
CA HIS A 31 -61.96 -20.45 19.21
C HIS A 31 -60.58 -20.41 18.52
N GLN A 32 -59.86 -21.55 18.45
CA GLN A 32 -58.68 -21.69 17.60
C GLN A 32 -58.93 -22.71 16.47
N ASN A 33 -58.45 -22.40 15.26
CA ASN A 33 -58.58 -23.21 14.04
C ASN A 33 -57.32 -24.05 13.70
N SER A 34 -56.41 -24.28 14.65
CA SER A 34 -55.17 -25.03 14.35
C SER A 34 -54.80 -26.05 15.43
N CYS A 35 -55.19 -27.31 15.21
CA CYS A 35 -54.57 -28.47 15.87
C CYS A 35 -53.44 -29.00 14.96
N LYS A 36 -52.20 -29.07 15.45
CA LYS A 36 -51.07 -29.69 14.71
C LYS A 36 -50.79 -31.10 15.20
N ILE A 37 -50.52 -32.02 14.27
CA ILE A 37 -50.15 -33.42 14.53
C ILE A 37 -48.61 -33.49 14.64
N LYS A 38 -48.05 -33.94 15.77
CA LYS A 38 -46.63 -34.26 15.91
C LYS A 38 -46.41 -35.77 15.77
N THR A 39 -45.62 -36.20 14.79
CA THR A 39 -45.08 -37.57 14.67
C THR A 39 -43.72 -37.64 15.36
N PHE A 40 -43.59 -38.46 16.40
CA PHE A 40 -42.30 -38.78 17.02
C PHE A 40 -41.72 -40.06 16.40
N ARG A 41 -40.49 -40.01 15.87
CA ARG A 41 -39.66 -41.21 15.60
C ARG A 41 -38.96 -41.62 16.89
N LYS A 42 -38.99 -42.91 17.22
CA LYS A 42 -38.39 -43.47 18.43
C LYS A 42 -36.95 -43.93 18.14
N ILE A 43 -36.00 -43.41 18.92
CA ILE A 43 -34.60 -43.85 18.99
C ILE A 43 -34.54 -45.25 19.67
N GLU A 44 -33.75 -46.16 19.13
CA GLU A 44 -33.44 -47.46 19.76
C GLU A 44 -32.61 -47.24 21.03
N LYS A 45 -33.09 -47.74 22.17
CA LYS A 45 -32.35 -47.72 23.44
C LYS A 45 -31.42 -48.92 23.51
N ASN A 46 -30.12 -48.69 23.43
CA ASN A 46 -29.14 -49.59 24.04
C ASN A 46 -29.21 -49.42 25.56
N GLN A 47 -29.41 -50.52 26.27
CA GLN A 47 -29.40 -50.56 27.74
C GLN A 47 -27.96 -50.44 28.24
N VAL A 48 -27.67 -49.37 28.99
CA VAL A 48 -26.47 -49.28 29.83
C VAL A 48 -26.84 -49.72 31.25
N SER A 49 -26.02 -50.58 31.86
CA SER A 49 -26.20 -51.07 33.23
C SER A 49 -25.99 -49.96 34.27
N VAL A 50 -26.70 -50.08 35.39
CA VAL A 50 -26.72 -49.14 36.52
C VAL A 50 -25.33 -48.90 37.15
N ASP A 51 -24.35 -49.76 36.89
CA ASP A 51 -22.97 -49.60 37.37
C ASP A 51 -22.18 -48.48 36.67
N ALA A 52 -22.62 -48.01 35.48
CA ALA A 52 -21.99 -46.88 34.78
C ALA A 52 -22.44 -45.50 35.31
N ALA A 53 -23.46 -45.45 36.18
CA ALA A 53 -23.99 -44.21 36.75
C ALA A 53 -23.29 -43.77 38.05
N LEU A 54 -22.26 -44.50 38.50
CA LEU A 54 -21.66 -44.31 39.83
C LEU A 54 -20.14 -44.09 39.82
N ASN A 55 -19.49 -43.94 38.66
CA ASN A 55 -18.06 -43.65 38.55
C ASN A 55 -17.77 -42.66 37.42
N GLY A 56 -17.73 -41.35 37.73
CA GLY A 56 -17.29 -40.28 36.81
C GLY A 56 -18.18 -40.09 35.58
N SER A 57 -18.33 -38.86 35.09
CA SER A 57 -18.88 -38.65 33.74
C SER A 57 -17.97 -39.34 32.72
N ALA A 58 -18.54 -40.08 31.77
CA ALA A 58 -17.78 -40.55 30.63
C ALA A 58 -17.15 -39.34 29.91
N PRO A 59 -15.93 -39.48 29.37
CA PRO A 59 -15.24 -38.37 28.72
C PRO A 59 -16.04 -37.89 27.50
N ALA A 60 -16.12 -36.58 27.29
CA ALA A 60 -16.84 -35.97 26.18
C ALA A 60 -16.15 -36.31 24.86
N ARG A 61 -16.93 -36.58 23.81
CA ARG A 61 -16.42 -37.01 22.49
C ARG A 61 -16.95 -36.10 21.39
N TYR A 62 -16.06 -35.61 20.53
CA TYR A 62 -16.41 -34.74 19.41
C TYR A 62 -15.83 -35.32 18.12
N ASN A 63 -16.65 -35.49 17.08
CA ASN A 63 -16.18 -35.90 15.75
C ASN A 63 -16.00 -34.66 14.85
N ALA A 64 -14.78 -34.13 14.81
CA ALA A 64 -14.44 -32.84 14.22
C ALA A 64 -13.21 -32.94 13.30
N TYR A 65 -12.92 -31.89 12.54
CA TYR A 65 -11.62 -31.71 11.90
C TYR A 65 -10.63 -31.28 12.98
N ALA A 66 -9.98 -32.26 13.60
CA ALA A 66 -9.10 -32.02 14.73
C ALA A 66 -7.83 -31.29 14.27
N LEU A 67 -7.45 -30.23 14.98
CA LEU A 67 -6.19 -29.52 14.75
C LEU A 67 -5.01 -30.49 14.72
N PRO A 68 -4.06 -30.32 13.77
CA PRO A 68 -3.88 -29.15 12.90
C PRO A 68 -4.71 -29.13 11.60
N ALA A 69 -5.63 -30.07 11.35
CA ALA A 69 -6.38 -30.08 10.09
C ALA A 69 -7.20 -28.78 9.91
N GLU A 70 -6.90 -28.03 8.84
CA GLU A 70 -7.58 -26.76 8.56
C GLU A 70 -9.02 -26.95 8.08
N SER A 71 -9.27 -27.97 7.27
CA SER A 71 -10.56 -28.11 6.57
C SER A 71 -10.77 -29.53 6.04
N PRO A 72 -11.92 -29.84 5.43
CA PRO A 72 -12.14 -31.14 4.79
C PRO A 72 -11.11 -31.52 3.72
N ASN A 73 -10.40 -30.55 3.15
CA ASN A 73 -9.31 -30.81 2.20
C ASN A 73 -8.11 -31.50 2.85
N HIS A 74 -7.94 -31.35 4.18
CA HIS A 74 -6.76 -31.79 4.93
C HIS A 74 -6.93 -33.18 5.56
N GLY A 75 -8.07 -33.84 5.34
CA GLY A 75 -8.30 -35.22 5.74
C GLY A 75 -9.67 -35.46 6.34
N PRO A 76 -9.95 -36.70 6.80
CA PRO A 76 -11.22 -37.04 7.42
C PRO A 76 -11.33 -36.47 8.83
N ARG A 77 -12.59 -36.25 9.29
CA ARG A 77 -12.86 -35.96 10.69
C ARG A 77 -12.37 -37.08 11.62
N GLN A 78 -12.00 -36.70 12.82
CA GLN A 78 -11.49 -37.59 13.86
C GLN A 78 -12.29 -37.41 15.14
N ILE A 79 -12.44 -38.50 15.91
CA ILE A 79 -13.03 -38.46 17.24
C ILE A 79 -11.95 -38.02 18.23
N VAL A 80 -12.11 -36.84 18.80
CA VAL A 80 -11.33 -36.34 19.94
C VAL A 80 -12.10 -36.60 21.23
N THR A 81 -11.38 -36.78 22.35
CA THR A 81 -11.97 -37.17 23.65
C THR A 81 -11.31 -36.38 24.77
N ASP A 82 -12.10 -35.65 25.56
CA ASP A 82 -11.63 -34.74 26.63
C ASP A 82 -10.41 -33.91 26.23
N ASN A 83 -10.52 -33.21 25.10
CA ASN A 83 -9.39 -32.48 24.50
C ASN A 83 -9.14 -31.10 25.12
N GLN A 84 -9.88 -30.75 26.18
CA GLN A 84 -9.72 -29.47 26.87
C GLN A 84 -8.35 -29.34 27.54
N PHE A 85 -7.85 -28.12 27.62
CA PHE A 85 -6.65 -27.84 28.40
C PHE A 85 -7.06 -27.57 29.86
N PRO A 86 -6.59 -28.36 30.85
CA PRO A 86 -7.12 -28.28 32.21
C PRO A 86 -6.93 -26.95 32.94
N GLU A 87 -5.97 -26.11 32.57
CA GLU A 87 -5.83 -24.79 33.23
C GLU A 87 -6.80 -23.75 32.66
N ALA A 88 -7.10 -23.81 31.36
CA ALA A 88 -8.04 -22.91 30.70
C ALA A 88 -9.50 -23.34 30.92
N SER A 89 -9.77 -24.65 30.86
CA SER A 89 -11.10 -25.25 31.00
C SER A 89 -11.12 -26.35 32.07
N PRO A 90 -10.90 -26.02 33.36
CA PRO A 90 -10.74 -27.00 34.45
C PRO A 90 -11.96 -27.90 34.72
N PHE A 91 -13.15 -27.48 34.29
CA PHE A 91 -14.40 -28.22 34.45
C PHE A 91 -14.95 -28.77 33.12
N GLY A 92 -14.13 -28.71 32.06
CA GLY A 92 -14.52 -29.09 30.70
C GLY A 92 -15.37 -28.04 30.00
N TRP A 93 -15.67 -28.27 28.72
CA TRP A 93 -16.31 -27.29 27.85
C TRP A 93 -17.84 -27.18 28.01
N HIS A 94 -18.44 -27.93 28.95
CA HIS A 94 -19.89 -27.97 29.16
C HIS A 94 -20.32 -27.53 30.58
N ASP A 95 -19.39 -27.00 31.36
CA ASP A 95 -19.63 -26.34 32.64
C ASP A 95 -19.73 -24.83 32.45
N ILE A 96 -20.53 -24.15 33.27
CA ILE A 96 -20.57 -22.67 33.36
C ILE A 96 -20.42 -22.15 34.79
N ASN A 97 -20.45 -23.03 35.79
CA ASN A 97 -20.53 -22.60 37.18
C ASN A 97 -19.27 -22.95 38.00
N GLY A 98 -18.31 -23.65 37.40
CA GLY A 98 -17.07 -24.08 38.03
C GLY A 98 -17.29 -25.14 39.11
N ALA A 99 -18.24 -26.04 38.90
CA ALA A 99 -18.45 -27.21 39.73
C ALA A 99 -18.21 -28.49 38.91
N GLU A 100 -17.98 -29.59 39.61
CA GLU A 100 -17.76 -30.87 38.94
C GLU A 100 -19.05 -31.37 38.26
N GLY A 101 -18.96 -31.62 36.96
CA GLY A 101 -20.05 -32.14 36.13
C GLY A 101 -20.55 -31.11 35.12
N ALA A 102 -21.02 -31.58 33.97
CA ALA A 102 -21.56 -30.71 32.93
C ALA A 102 -22.98 -30.23 33.28
N GLU A 103 -23.25 -28.93 33.12
CA GLU A 103 -24.62 -28.39 33.18
C GLU A 103 -25.36 -28.55 31.86
N PHE A 104 -24.62 -28.54 30.76
CA PHE A 104 -25.17 -28.65 29.41
C PHE A 104 -24.78 -29.97 28.79
N THR A 105 -25.73 -30.59 28.10
CA THR A 105 -25.49 -31.75 27.23
C THR A 105 -25.52 -31.38 25.75
N ILE A 106 -25.72 -30.09 25.46
CA ILE A 106 -25.64 -29.48 24.14
C ILE A 106 -24.28 -28.78 23.92
N THR A 107 -24.00 -28.28 22.72
CA THR A 107 -22.81 -27.49 22.34
C THR A 107 -22.76 -26.10 23.02
N ARG A 108 -22.73 -26.10 24.36
CA ARG A 108 -22.69 -24.92 25.22
C ARG A 108 -21.88 -25.17 26.47
N GLY A 109 -21.13 -24.17 26.91
CA GLY A 109 -20.51 -24.11 28.24
C GLY A 109 -19.81 -22.77 28.46
N ASN A 110 -18.72 -22.78 29.23
CA ASN A 110 -18.10 -21.56 29.74
C ASN A 110 -17.59 -20.64 28.64
N ASN A 111 -17.00 -21.19 27.60
CA ASN A 111 -16.24 -20.42 26.60
C ASN A 111 -17.12 -20.00 25.41
N VAL A 112 -18.11 -20.84 25.06
CA VAL A 112 -18.91 -20.68 23.84
C VAL A 112 -20.29 -21.33 23.97
N TYR A 113 -21.25 -20.74 23.28
CA TYR A 113 -22.50 -21.38 22.88
C TYR A 113 -22.56 -21.42 21.34
N ALA A 114 -22.47 -22.62 20.77
CA ALA A 114 -22.55 -22.83 19.34
C ALA A 114 -23.93 -23.37 18.94
N PHE A 115 -24.57 -22.73 17.97
CA PHE A 115 -25.93 -23.04 17.53
C PHE A 115 -26.16 -22.65 16.06
N GLN A 116 -27.36 -22.92 15.55
CA GLN A 116 -27.78 -22.54 14.20
C GLN A 116 -28.61 -21.26 14.28
N ASP A 117 -28.35 -20.32 13.37
CA ASP A 117 -29.07 -19.04 13.27
C ASP A 117 -29.45 -18.75 11.82
N ARG A 118 -30.29 -19.61 11.24
CA ARG A 118 -30.56 -19.54 9.80
C ARG A 118 -31.34 -18.30 9.40
N ASP A 119 -32.09 -17.69 10.31
CA ASP A 119 -32.92 -16.52 10.07
C ASP A 119 -32.28 -15.18 10.50
N ASN A 120 -31.06 -15.21 11.04
CA ASN A 120 -30.25 -14.03 11.41
C ASN A 120 -30.98 -13.14 12.42
N ASP A 121 -31.55 -13.77 13.45
CA ASP A 121 -32.23 -13.08 14.56
C ASP A 121 -31.37 -12.99 15.84
N ASP A 122 -30.13 -13.46 15.77
CA ASP A 122 -29.17 -13.55 16.85
C ASP A 122 -29.54 -14.55 17.97
N GLU A 123 -30.51 -15.43 17.74
CA GLU A 123 -30.98 -16.46 18.67
C GLU A 123 -30.88 -17.88 18.08
N THR A 124 -31.06 -18.90 18.92
CA THR A 124 -31.06 -20.29 18.45
C THR A 124 -32.35 -20.64 17.70
N ASP A 125 -32.20 -21.31 16.56
CA ASP A 125 -33.30 -21.93 15.80
C ASP A 125 -34.07 -23.02 16.60
N GLY A 126 -33.62 -23.38 17.81
CA GLY A 126 -34.28 -24.30 18.73
C GLY A 126 -34.04 -25.78 18.43
N ASN A 127 -33.12 -26.11 17.52
CA ASN A 127 -32.60 -27.46 17.28
C ASN A 127 -31.11 -27.57 17.69
N ASP A 128 -30.82 -27.20 18.93
CA ASP A 128 -29.46 -27.26 19.47
C ASP A 128 -28.85 -28.67 19.36
N THR A 129 -27.54 -28.71 19.13
CA THR A 129 -26.81 -29.97 18.94
C THR A 129 -26.60 -30.66 20.29
N GLU A 130 -27.24 -31.82 20.48
CA GLU A 130 -27.36 -32.54 21.76
C GLU A 130 -26.56 -33.86 21.77
N GLY A 131 -25.57 -33.97 22.67
CA GLY A 131 -24.69 -35.14 22.83
C GLY A 131 -25.18 -36.15 23.87
N GLY A 132 -26.28 -35.86 24.57
CA GLY A 132 -26.85 -36.65 25.64
C GLY A 132 -26.00 -36.64 26.92
N ALA A 133 -26.43 -37.41 27.93
CA ALA A 133 -25.75 -37.51 29.22
C ALA A 133 -24.29 -38.03 29.15
N GLY A 134 -23.90 -38.62 28.02
CA GLY A 134 -22.54 -39.08 27.77
C GLY A 134 -21.71 -38.13 26.90
N LEU A 135 -22.23 -36.94 26.56
CA LEU A 135 -21.55 -35.91 25.78
C LEU A 135 -20.91 -36.46 24.48
N ASN A 136 -21.68 -37.25 23.71
CA ASN A 136 -21.20 -37.91 22.51
C ASN A 136 -21.69 -37.21 21.24
N PHE A 137 -20.89 -36.28 20.74
CA PHE A 137 -21.12 -35.48 19.53
C PHE A 137 -20.48 -36.14 18.30
N ASP A 138 -20.94 -37.35 17.98
CA ASP A 138 -20.50 -38.13 16.82
C ASP A 138 -21.65 -38.21 15.80
N PHE A 139 -21.77 -37.18 14.97
CA PHE A 139 -22.81 -37.05 13.96
C PHE A 139 -22.28 -37.36 12.55
N PRO A 140 -23.09 -38.00 11.68
CA PRO A 140 -22.71 -38.26 10.30
C PRO A 140 -22.61 -36.96 9.48
N MET A 141 -21.78 -36.97 8.44
CA MET A 141 -21.61 -35.85 7.50
C MET A 141 -21.40 -36.38 6.09
N ASP A 142 -22.02 -35.74 5.10
CA ASP A 142 -21.88 -36.05 3.68
C ASP A 142 -21.61 -34.77 2.89
N LEU A 143 -20.34 -34.52 2.57
CA LEU A 143 -19.87 -33.32 1.86
C LEU A 143 -20.36 -33.24 0.40
N SER A 144 -20.96 -34.31 -0.13
CA SER A 144 -21.53 -34.30 -1.48
C SER A 144 -22.92 -33.68 -1.54
N LYS A 145 -23.51 -33.40 -0.38
CA LYS A 145 -24.87 -32.87 -0.22
C LYS A 145 -24.87 -31.47 0.34
N ASP A 146 -26.05 -30.89 0.39
CA ASP A 146 -26.29 -29.61 1.05
C ASP A 146 -25.80 -29.65 2.51
N PRO A 147 -24.95 -28.71 2.95
CA PRO A 147 -24.44 -28.68 4.32
C PRO A 147 -25.53 -28.66 5.40
N ARG A 148 -26.72 -28.14 5.09
CA ARG A 148 -27.87 -28.14 6.02
C ARG A 148 -28.37 -29.54 6.35
N GLU A 149 -28.02 -30.57 5.58
CA GLU A 149 -28.29 -31.97 5.94
C GLU A 149 -27.31 -32.53 7.00
N SER A 150 -26.20 -31.83 7.28
CA SER A 150 -25.15 -32.23 8.23
C SER A 150 -25.01 -31.26 9.42
N GLU A 151 -26.08 -30.53 9.74
CA GLU A 151 -26.09 -29.42 10.70
C GLU A 151 -25.45 -29.71 12.06
N HIS A 152 -25.76 -30.85 12.68
CA HIS A 152 -25.21 -31.20 13.99
C HIS A 152 -23.71 -31.50 13.94
N ALA A 153 -23.22 -32.08 12.84
CA ALA A 153 -21.81 -32.31 12.64
C ALA A 153 -21.05 -30.98 12.42
N THR A 154 -21.66 -30.04 11.69
CA THR A 154 -21.15 -28.67 11.53
C THR A 154 -21.03 -27.94 12.87
N VAL A 155 -22.12 -27.84 13.62
CA VAL A 155 -22.14 -27.12 14.90
C VAL A 155 -21.18 -27.76 15.91
N THR A 156 -21.00 -29.09 15.86
CA THR A 156 -19.98 -29.79 16.66
C THR A 156 -18.56 -29.34 16.30
N ASN A 157 -18.24 -29.17 15.01
CA ASN A 157 -16.93 -28.69 14.58
C ASN A 157 -16.67 -27.25 15.05
N LEU A 158 -17.67 -26.37 14.88
CA LEU A 158 -17.60 -24.98 15.34
C LEU A 158 -17.38 -24.90 16.86
N PHE A 159 -18.16 -25.66 17.63
CA PHE A 159 -18.01 -25.75 19.09
C PHE A 159 -16.62 -26.25 19.50
N TYR A 160 -16.13 -27.31 18.87
CA TYR A 160 -14.79 -27.85 19.11
C TYR A 160 -13.72 -26.78 18.84
N MET A 161 -13.76 -26.14 17.68
CA MET A 161 -12.72 -25.22 17.26
C MET A 161 -12.67 -23.96 18.12
N VAL A 162 -13.82 -23.36 18.46
CA VAL A 162 -13.87 -22.18 19.33
C VAL A 162 -13.35 -22.49 20.74
N ASN A 163 -13.65 -23.67 21.30
CA ASN A 163 -13.08 -24.07 22.59
C ASN A 163 -11.57 -24.31 22.52
N MET A 164 -11.07 -24.92 21.43
CA MET A 164 -9.63 -25.11 21.24
C MET A 164 -8.90 -23.77 21.11
N LEU A 165 -9.46 -22.82 20.37
CA LEU A 165 -8.95 -21.44 20.26
C LEU A 165 -8.90 -20.77 21.62
N HIS A 166 -9.99 -20.82 22.38
CA HIS A 166 -10.03 -20.31 23.75
C HIS A 166 -8.91 -20.91 24.60
N ASP A 167 -8.83 -22.24 24.66
CA ASP A 167 -7.88 -22.94 25.53
C ASP A 167 -6.43 -22.64 25.13
N ILE A 168 -6.07 -22.79 23.84
CA ILE A 168 -4.71 -22.52 23.37
C ILE A 168 -4.33 -21.05 23.61
N THR A 169 -5.22 -20.12 23.28
CA THR A 169 -4.91 -18.68 23.40
C THR A 169 -4.84 -18.22 24.84
N HIS A 170 -5.60 -18.84 25.76
CA HIS A 170 -5.44 -18.66 27.20
C HIS A 170 -4.01 -18.97 27.66
N TYR A 171 -3.43 -20.08 27.21
CA TYR A 171 -2.04 -20.46 27.56
C TYR A 171 -0.99 -19.48 27.04
N VAL A 172 -1.20 -18.90 25.86
CA VAL A 172 -0.27 -17.93 25.28
C VAL A 172 -0.61 -16.47 25.64
N GLY A 173 -1.49 -16.27 26.63
CA GLY A 173 -1.69 -14.99 27.30
C GLY A 173 -3.04 -14.30 27.09
N PHE A 174 -4.02 -14.93 26.44
CA PHE A 174 -5.41 -14.45 26.40
C PHE A 174 -6.22 -15.00 27.58
N ASP A 175 -5.82 -14.61 28.78
CA ASP A 175 -6.47 -15.04 30.02
C ASP A 175 -7.60 -14.10 30.45
N GLU A 176 -8.23 -14.42 31.58
CA GLU A 176 -9.33 -13.64 32.15
C GLU A 176 -8.93 -12.19 32.51
N ALA A 177 -7.65 -11.94 32.82
CA ALA A 177 -7.17 -10.58 33.11
C ALA A 177 -6.95 -9.77 31.84
N ALA A 178 -6.59 -10.43 30.74
CA ALA A 178 -6.48 -9.88 29.40
C ALA A 178 -7.85 -9.68 28.72
N GLY A 179 -8.93 -10.15 29.34
CA GLY A 179 -10.31 -10.00 28.85
C GLY A 179 -10.64 -11.01 27.76
N ASN A 180 -10.39 -12.29 28.04
CA ASN A 180 -10.88 -13.39 27.22
C ASN A 180 -12.41 -13.57 27.32
N PHE A 181 -12.95 -14.53 26.58
CA PHE A 181 -14.40 -14.76 26.50
C PHE A 181 -14.81 -15.96 27.37
N GLN A 182 -15.39 -15.70 28.53
CA GLN A 182 -15.84 -16.73 29.47
C GLN A 182 -17.10 -16.32 30.23
N THR A 183 -18.04 -17.24 30.40
CA THR A 183 -19.24 -17.03 31.25
C THR A 183 -18.83 -16.78 32.70
N LYS A 184 -17.87 -17.57 33.18
CA LYS A 184 -17.28 -17.47 34.52
C LYS A 184 -15.78 -17.36 34.40
N ASN A 185 -15.26 -16.31 35.04
CA ASN A 185 -13.84 -16.12 35.30
C ASN A 185 -13.49 -16.89 36.59
N TYR A 186 -12.80 -18.02 36.46
CA TYR A 186 -12.40 -18.90 37.55
C TYR A 186 -11.36 -18.25 38.49
N THR A 187 -10.56 -17.31 37.98
CA THR A 187 -9.65 -16.48 38.81
C THR A 187 -10.38 -15.37 39.57
N ASN A 188 -11.65 -15.12 39.25
CA ASN A 188 -12.46 -13.98 39.69
C ASN A 188 -11.99 -12.62 39.13
N ALA A 189 -11.25 -12.60 38.02
CA ALA A 189 -11.02 -11.38 37.26
C ALA A 189 -12.37 -10.77 36.80
N PRO A 190 -12.49 -9.43 36.76
CA PRO A 190 -13.70 -8.77 36.27
C PRO A 190 -13.86 -8.96 34.75
N GLY A 191 -15.09 -9.03 34.24
CA GLY A 191 -15.35 -9.13 32.79
C GLY A 191 -16.09 -10.39 32.34
N GLY A 192 -16.25 -11.40 33.21
CA GLY A 192 -16.97 -12.61 32.83
C GLY A 192 -18.45 -12.39 32.51
N GLY A 193 -19.08 -13.43 31.96
CA GLY A 193 -20.45 -13.41 31.43
C GLY A 193 -20.48 -13.20 29.92
N ASP A 194 -19.34 -13.40 29.26
CA ASP A 194 -19.07 -12.89 27.91
C ASP A 194 -18.55 -13.98 26.95
N TYR A 195 -18.99 -15.22 27.16
CA TYR A 195 -18.73 -16.34 26.25
C TYR A 195 -19.10 -15.99 24.79
N VAL A 196 -18.46 -16.67 23.84
CA VAL A 196 -18.72 -16.45 22.41
C VAL A 196 -20.08 -17.04 21.99
N LEU A 197 -20.87 -16.26 21.27
CA LEU A 197 -22.02 -16.73 20.51
C LEU A 197 -21.53 -17.16 19.13
N ALA A 198 -21.51 -18.47 18.84
CA ALA A 198 -21.00 -19.00 17.57
C ALA A 198 -22.15 -19.53 16.71
N GLN A 199 -22.52 -18.75 15.69
CA GLN A 199 -23.68 -18.99 14.83
C GLN A 199 -23.26 -19.69 13.54
N ALA A 200 -23.75 -20.91 13.34
CA ALA A 200 -23.61 -21.63 12.08
C ALA A 200 -24.79 -21.35 11.14
N PHE A 201 -24.54 -21.39 9.84
CA PHE A 201 -25.53 -21.19 8.77
C PHE A 201 -26.20 -19.81 8.80
N ASP A 202 -25.49 -18.80 9.32
CA ASP A 202 -26.10 -17.53 9.66
C ASP A 202 -26.74 -16.85 8.43
N GLY A 203 -28.03 -16.55 8.54
CA GLY A 203 -28.80 -15.82 7.52
C GLY A 203 -29.08 -16.58 6.21
N ILE A 204 -28.91 -17.91 6.16
CA ILE A 204 -29.16 -18.70 4.94
C ILE A 204 -30.64 -18.74 4.52
N ASP A 205 -31.58 -18.60 5.47
CA ASP A 205 -33.03 -18.67 5.21
C ASP A 205 -33.65 -17.28 4.95
N LEU A 206 -32.83 -16.23 4.93
CA LEU A 206 -33.26 -14.90 4.50
C LEU A 206 -33.71 -14.89 3.03
N ALA A 207 -34.62 -13.97 2.69
CA ALA A 207 -35.06 -13.80 1.30
C ALA A 207 -33.90 -13.46 0.35
N GLN A 208 -32.83 -12.84 0.86
CA GLN A 208 -31.53 -12.70 0.24
C GLN A 208 -30.51 -13.27 1.24
N PRO A 209 -30.00 -14.49 1.00
CA PRO A 209 -29.09 -15.14 1.94
C PRO A 209 -27.79 -14.36 2.15
N THR A 210 -27.27 -14.40 3.37
CA THR A 210 -25.91 -13.95 3.67
C THR A 210 -24.92 -15.08 3.33
N LEU A 211 -23.98 -14.81 2.43
CA LEU A 211 -23.08 -15.84 1.87
C LEU A 211 -21.66 -15.28 1.69
N ASN A 212 -20.72 -16.19 1.44
CA ASN A 212 -19.35 -15.91 0.99
C ASN A 212 -18.53 -15.01 1.94
N ASN A 213 -18.77 -15.13 3.24
CA ASN A 213 -18.01 -14.39 4.25
C ASN A 213 -18.10 -15.08 5.63
N ALA A 214 -17.54 -14.44 6.64
CA ALA A 214 -17.87 -14.62 8.05
C ALA A 214 -17.65 -13.26 8.75
N ASN A 215 -17.96 -13.14 10.03
CA ASN A 215 -17.51 -12.00 10.83
C ASN A 215 -17.50 -12.30 12.32
N PHE A 216 -16.82 -11.44 13.07
CA PHE A 216 -16.80 -11.44 14.52
C PHE A 216 -17.03 -10.04 15.08
N SER A 217 -18.07 -9.86 15.90
CA SER A 217 -18.28 -8.64 16.67
C SER A 217 -17.61 -8.75 18.04
N THR A 218 -16.82 -7.73 18.39
CA THR A 218 -16.07 -7.69 19.66
C THR A 218 -16.53 -6.51 20.52
N PRO A 219 -17.50 -6.68 21.41
CA PRO A 219 -17.79 -5.68 22.43
C PRO A 219 -16.66 -5.64 23.48
N SER A 220 -16.63 -4.56 24.27
CA SER A 220 -15.77 -4.47 25.46
C SER A 220 -15.98 -5.67 26.39
N ASP A 221 -14.96 -5.97 27.18
CA ASP A 221 -15.00 -7.03 28.19
C ASP A 221 -16.22 -6.96 29.12
N GLY A 222 -16.88 -8.10 29.33
CA GLY A 222 -18.23 -8.22 29.87
C GLY A 222 -19.36 -8.34 28.85
N GLY A 223 -19.09 -8.12 27.56
CA GLY A 223 -20.04 -8.38 26.47
C GLY A 223 -19.63 -9.59 25.63
N SER A 224 -20.55 -10.49 25.34
CA SER A 224 -20.28 -11.66 24.50
C SER A 224 -19.77 -11.28 23.11
N GLY A 225 -18.63 -11.85 22.72
CA GLY A 225 -18.23 -11.87 21.31
C GLY A 225 -19.26 -12.66 20.50
N ARG A 226 -19.47 -12.28 19.24
CA ARG A 226 -20.41 -12.98 18.36
C ARG A 226 -19.76 -13.28 17.02
N MET A 227 -19.69 -14.56 16.69
CA MET A 227 -19.12 -15.11 15.46
C MET A 227 -20.24 -15.61 14.55
N GLN A 228 -20.34 -15.03 13.35
CA GLN A 228 -21.35 -15.37 12.35
C GLN A 228 -20.67 -16.12 11.20
N MET A 229 -20.95 -17.41 11.07
CA MET A 229 -20.36 -18.27 10.04
C MET A 229 -21.35 -18.50 8.90
N TYR A 230 -20.97 -18.08 7.69
CA TYR A 230 -21.83 -18.21 6.51
C TYR A 230 -21.52 -19.42 5.65
N LEU A 231 -22.48 -19.73 4.77
CA LEU A 231 -22.24 -20.63 3.65
C LEU A 231 -21.52 -19.90 2.51
N TRP A 232 -20.71 -20.65 1.78
CA TRP A 232 -19.95 -20.18 0.63
C TRP A 232 -20.49 -20.83 -0.63
N GLU A 233 -20.71 -20.03 -1.66
CA GLU A 233 -21.16 -20.50 -2.95
C GLU A 233 -20.03 -21.26 -3.65
N ASN A 234 -20.30 -22.52 -3.97
CA ASN A 234 -19.46 -23.32 -4.84
C ASN A 234 -19.85 -23.07 -6.29
N ALA A 235 -19.59 -21.85 -6.77
CA ALA A 235 -19.86 -21.48 -8.15
C ALA A 235 -18.87 -22.17 -9.10
N GLY A 236 -19.37 -22.80 -10.17
CA GLY A 236 -18.55 -22.99 -11.36
C GLY A 236 -18.13 -21.62 -11.92
N GLY A 237 -17.07 -21.56 -12.72
CA GLY A 237 -16.56 -20.29 -13.27
C GLY A 237 -16.40 -20.31 -14.78
N GLY A 238 -16.48 -19.13 -15.39
CA GLY A 238 -16.20 -18.92 -16.82
C GLY A 238 -14.72 -18.70 -17.15
N VAL A 239 -13.91 -18.36 -16.15
CA VAL A 239 -12.49 -17.98 -16.32
C VAL A 239 -11.64 -18.56 -15.20
N SER A 240 -10.48 -19.13 -15.51
CA SER A 240 -9.47 -19.52 -14.52
C SER A 240 -8.06 -19.15 -14.94
N ILE A 241 -7.19 -19.13 -13.94
CA ILE A 241 -5.76 -19.24 -14.10
C ILE A 241 -5.40 -20.71 -13.88
N ASP A 242 -4.69 -21.31 -14.84
CA ASP A 242 -4.30 -22.73 -14.82
C ASP A 242 -2.82 -22.92 -14.46
N ALA A 243 -2.00 -21.88 -14.67
CA ALA A 243 -0.59 -21.84 -14.28
C ALA A 243 -0.12 -20.38 -14.12
N PRO A 244 0.90 -20.10 -13.27
CA PRO A 244 1.60 -21.05 -12.40
C PRO A 244 0.73 -21.50 -11.21
N GLU A 245 1.11 -22.60 -10.54
CA GLU A 245 0.32 -23.21 -9.46
C GLU A 245 0.01 -22.21 -8.33
N ALA A 246 0.98 -21.34 -8.00
CA ALA A 246 0.84 -20.30 -6.96
C ALA A 246 -0.35 -19.34 -7.14
N ILE A 247 -0.84 -19.18 -8.38
CA ILE A 247 -1.99 -18.31 -8.66
C ILE A 247 -3.15 -19.03 -9.35
N LYS A 248 -3.14 -20.36 -9.34
CA LYS A 248 -4.16 -21.18 -9.98
C LYS A 248 -5.49 -21.10 -9.26
N GLY A 249 -6.57 -21.05 -10.03
CA GLY A 249 -7.93 -20.97 -9.50
C GLY A 249 -8.91 -20.29 -10.44
N PHE A 250 -10.20 -20.31 -10.10
CA PHE A 250 -11.22 -19.56 -10.82
C PHE A 250 -11.17 -18.07 -10.47
N ILE A 251 -11.41 -17.23 -11.48
CA ILE A 251 -11.75 -15.82 -11.26
C ILE A 251 -13.25 -15.76 -10.93
N LYS A 252 -13.59 -15.49 -9.67
CA LYS A 252 -14.97 -15.49 -9.17
C LYS A 252 -15.79 -14.33 -9.73
N GLU A 253 -15.22 -13.14 -9.73
CA GLU A 253 -15.90 -11.92 -10.16
C GLU A 253 -15.18 -11.29 -11.34
N TYR A 254 -15.91 -11.07 -12.43
CA TYR A 254 -15.41 -10.35 -13.58
C TYR A 254 -16.56 -9.68 -14.32
N GLY A 255 -16.27 -8.53 -14.93
CA GLY A 255 -17.24 -7.83 -15.75
C GLY A 255 -17.26 -8.41 -17.15
N ALA A 256 -18.45 -8.70 -17.68
CA ALA A 256 -18.60 -9.13 -19.07
C ALA A 256 -18.75 -7.92 -20.01
N GLY A 257 -18.26 -8.09 -21.24
CA GLY A 257 -18.56 -7.15 -22.32
C GLY A 257 -20.00 -7.30 -22.83
N GLN A 258 -20.68 -6.17 -23.03
CA GLN A 258 -21.94 -6.12 -23.81
C GLN A 258 -21.68 -6.21 -25.34
N PHE A 259 -20.45 -6.51 -25.74
CA PHE A 259 -19.96 -6.60 -27.10
C PHE A 259 -18.95 -7.74 -27.22
N GLY A 260 -18.60 -8.13 -28.44
CA GLY A 260 -17.60 -9.17 -28.69
C GLY A 260 -18.11 -10.60 -28.57
N GLY A 261 -17.15 -11.53 -28.56
CA GLY A 261 -17.43 -12.95 -28.35
C GLY A 261 -17.88 -13.23 -26.92
N VAL A 262 -18.67 -14.29 -26.72
CA VAL A 262 -19.01 -14.77 -25.37
C VAL A 262 -17.97 -15.80 -24.90
N ILE A 263 -17.84 -15.95 -23.58
CA ILE A 263 -17.06 -17.05 -23.00
C ILE A 263 -17.67 -18.38 -23.49
N PRO A 264 -16.86 -19.33 -23.99
CA PRO A 264 -17.36 -20.63 -24.44
C PRO A 264 -18.15 -21.36 -23.35
N GLY A 265 -19.30 -21.92 -23.68
CA GLY A 265 -20.07 -22.78 -22.77
C GLY A 265 -19.35 -24.12 -22.48
N ALA A 266 -19.84 -24.87 -21.50
CA ALA A 266 -19.24 -26.15 -21.06
C ALA A 266 -19.04 -27.19 -22.18
N ASN A 267 -19.86 -27.14 -23.23
CA ASN A 267 -19.81 -28.05 -24.38
C ASN A 267 -19.06 -27.48 -25.60
N GLN A 268 -18.45 -26.30 -25.47
CA GLN A 268 -17.66 -25.66 -26.52
C GLN A 268 -16.18 -25.75 -26.19
N ALA A 269 -15.31 -25.69 -27.21
CA ALA A 269 -13.87 -25.73 -26.99
C ALA A 269 -13.40 -24.54 -26.13
N PRO A 270 -12.55 -24.76 -25.12
CA PRO A 270 -12.03 -23.69 -24.28
C PRO A 270 -11.08 -22.79 -25.08
N ILE A 271 -11.04 -21.51 -24.71
CA ILE A 271 -9.98 -20.60 -25.15
C ILE A 271 -8.88 -20.65 -24.10
N VAL A 272 -7.73 -21.18 -24.47
CA VAL A 272 -6.57 -21.34 -23.58
C VAL A 272 -5.40 -20.55 -24.16
N GLY A 273 -4.77 -19.71 -23.35
CA GLY A 273 -3.63 -18.92 -23.81
C GLY A 273 -2.78 -18.38 -22.67
N ASN A 274 -1.54 -18.03 -23.02
CA ASN A 274 -0.69 -17.28 -22.09
C ASN A 274 -1.14 -15.81 -22.08
N VAL A 275 -1.07 -15.19 -20.92
CA VAL A 275 -1.38 -13.78 -20.74
C VAL A 275 -0.16 -12.94 -21.09
N VAL A 276 -0.35 -11.87 -21.86
CA VAL A 276 0.69 -10.93 -22.28
C VAL A 276 0.17 -9.51 -22.14
N LEU A 277 1.02 -8.59 -21.66
CA LEU A 277 0.69 -7.16 -21.61
C LEU A 277 0.67 -6.54 -23.01
N GLY A 278 -0.45 -5.91 -23.37
CA GLY A 278 -0.55 -5.09 -24.58
C GLY A 278 0.20 -3.77 -24.40
N ARG A 279 0.90 -3.31 -25.44
CA ARG A 279 1.63 -2.03 -25.43
C ARG A 279 1.39 -1.25 -26.71
N ASP A 280 1.05 0.03 -26.59
CA ASP A 280 1.00 0.99 -27.70
C ASP A 280 2.20 1.96 -27.69
N ASN A 281 2.17 3.00 -28.54
CA ASN A 281 3.25 4.00 -28.65
C ASN A 281 3.00 5.30 -27.86
N SER A 282 2.07 5.30 -26.93
CA SER A 282 1.77 6.45 -26.06
C SER A 282 2.66 6.49 -24.81
N GLY A 283 2.59 7.59 -24.05
CA GLY A 283 3.25 7.73 -22.75
C GLY A 283 2.71 6.81 -21.65
N ALA A 284 1.54 6.19 -21.87
CA ALA A 284 0.94 5.20 -20.98
C ALA A 284 0.65 3.91 -21.78
N PRO A 285 1.70 3.15 -22.15
CA PRO A 285 1.64 2.16 -23.23
C PRO A 285 0.66 1.02 -22.97
N THR A 286 0.44 0.65 -21.70
CA THR A 286 -0.46 -0.45 -21.32
C THR A 286 -1.94 -0.08 -21.44
N THR A 287 -2.28 1.21 -21.56
CA THR A 287 -3.67 1.65 -21.77
C THR A 287 -4.18 1.29 -23.17
N CYS A 288 -3.29 1.08 -24.14
CA CYS A 288 -3.65 0.67 -25.50
C CYS A 288 -4.71 1.57 -26.17
N CYS A 289 -4.64 2.87 -25.87
CA CYS A 289 -5.46 3.90 -26.51
C CYS A 289 -4.97 4.33 -27.89
N ARG A 290 -3.90 3.71 -28.39
CA ARG A 290 -3.43 3.69 -29.79
C ARG A 290 -3.21 2.23 -30.27
N PRO A 291 -3.00 1.98 -31.57
CA PRO A 291 -2.69 0.63 -32.06
C PRO A 291 -1.49 0.01 -31.34
N LEU A 292 -1.59 -1.27 -30.98
CA LEU A 292 -0.52 -1.99 -30.29
C LEU A 292 0.70 -2.14 -31.18
N VAL A 293 1.89 -2.01 -30.58
CA VAL A 293 3.18 -2.12 -31.26
C VAL A 293 3.88 -3.46 -31.02
N ASN A 294 3.54 -4.18 -29.93
CA ASN A 294 4.16 -5.46 -29.58
C ASN A 294 3.44 -6.69 -30.19
N THR A 295 3.05 -6.60 -31.46
CA THR A 295 2.21 -7.61 -32.14
C THR A 295 2.83 -9.01 -32.20
N SER A 296 4.16 -9.12 -32.19
CA SER A 296 4.88 -10.40 -32.14
C SER A 296 4.66 -11.16 -30.83
N GLU A 297 4.38 -10.46 -29.74
CA GLU A 297 4.15 -11.04 -28.40
C GLU A 297 2.67 -11.35 -28.19
N THR A 298 1.76 -10.53 -28.73
CA THR A 298 0.31 -10.65 -28.52
C THR A 298 -0.38 -11.66 -29.42
N ASN A 299 0.21 -12.01 -30.56
CA ASN A 299 -0.43 -12.88 -31.54
C ASN A 299 -0.69 -14.30 -30.99
N GLY A 300 -1.96 -14.72 -31.00
CA GLY A 300 -2.41 -16.01 -30.47
C GLY A 300 -2.45 -16.07 -28.93
N LYS A 301 -2.38 -14.92 -28.23
CA LYS A 301 -2.33 -14.83 -26.77
C LYS A 301 -3.54 -14.13 -26.18
N ILE A 302 -3.71 -14.24 -24.87
CA ILE A 302 -4.70 -13.46 -24.11
C ILE A 302 -4.02 -12.14 -23.77
N VAL A 303 -4.57 -11.02 -24.26
CA VAL A 303 -3.92 -9.71 -24.11
C VAL A 303 -4.54 -8.96 -22.94
N MET A 304 -3.70 -8.59 -21.97
CA MET A 304 -4.08 -7.80 -20.82
C MET A 304 -3.72 -6.33 -21.04
N VAL A 305 -4.67 -5.42 -20.83
CA VAL A 305 -4.50 -3.97 -21.02
C VAL A 305 -5.12 -3.20 -19.86
N ASP A 306 -4.53 -2.06 -19.54
CA ASP A 306 -5.03 -1.20 -18.48
C ASP A 306 -6.20 -0.34 -18.95
N ARG A 307 -7.10 -0.05 -18.01
CA ARG A 307 -8.10 0.99 -18.18
C ARG A 307 -7.42 2.33 -18.47
N GLY A 308 -8.07 3.15 -19.29
CA GLY A 308 -7.58 4.45 -19.74
C GLY A 308 -8.75 5.30 -20.25
N SER A 309 -8.48 6.44 -20.86
CA SER A 309 -9.50 7.39 -21.37
C SER A 309 -10.29 6.87 -22.58
N CYS A 310 -9.74 5.93 -23.35
CA CYS A 310 -10.41 5.37 -24.52
C CYS A 310 -11.42 4.26 -24.16
N GLN A 311 -12.44 4.11 -25.02
CA GLN A 311 -13.54 3.16 -24.82
C GLN A 311 -13.07 1.69 -24.75
N PHE A 312 -13.74 0.86 -23.94
CA PHE A 312 -13.39 -0.55 -23.78
C PHE A 312 -13.44 -1.34 -25.09
N SER A 313 -14.50 -1.17 -25.89
CA SER A 313 -14.61 -1.86 -27.18
C SER A 313 -13.47 -1.52 -28.14
N GLN A 314 -12.95 -0.29 -28.08
CA GLN A 314 -11.80 0.14 -28.87
C GLN A 314 -10.51 -0.57 -28.44
N LYS A 315 -10.29 -0.74 -27.14
CA LYS A 315 -9.13 -1.49 -26.60
C LYS A 315 -9.18 -2.95 -27.04
N VAL A 316 -10.34 -3.59 -26.91
CA VAL A 316 -10.52 -5.00 -27.30
C VAL A 316 -10.36 -5.18 -28.81
N TYR A 317 -10.92 -4.28 -29.63
CA TYR A 317 -10.75 -4.30 -31.08
C TYR A 317 -9.27 -4.19 -31.50
N ARG A 318 -8.47 -3.38 -30.79
CA ARG A 318 -7.04 -3.26 -31.06
C ARG A 318 -6.24 -4.48 -30.64
N GLY A 319 -6.56 -5.07 -29.49
CA GLY A 319 -6.01 -6.36 -29.10
C GLY A 319 -6.30 -7.43 -30.15
N GLN A 320 -7.54 -7.50 -30.64
CA GLN A 320 -7.94 -8.39 -31.73
C GLN A 320 -7.11 -8.17 -32.99
N ASN A 321 -6.93 -6.92 -33.43
CA ASN A 321 -6.10 -6.60 -34.60
C ASN A 321 -4.61 -6.92 -34.39
N ALA A 322 -4.15 -6.98 -33.14
CA ALA A 322 -2.83 -7.44 -32.75
C ALA A 322 -2.74 -8.97 -32.56
N GLY A 323 -3.78 -9.71 -32.94
CA GLY A 323 -3.84 -11.17 -32.93
C GLY A 323 -4.28 -11.79 -31.60
N ALA A 324 -4.83 -11.02 -30.67
CA ALA A 324 -5.34 -11.55 -29.41
C ALA A 324 -6.48 -12.55 -29.64
N ILE A 325 -6.55 -13.60 -28.81
CA ILE A 325 -7.65 -14.59 -28.80
C ILE A 325 -8.70 -14.31 -27.72
N ALA A 326 -8.35 -13.50 -26.71
CA ALA A 326 -9.22 -12.88 -25.73
C ALA A 326 -8.52 -11.63 -25.17
N VAL A 327 -9.28 -10.70 -24.58
CA VAL A 327 -8.72 -9.49 -23.97
C VAL A 327 -9.19 -9.33 -22.52
N ILE A 328 -8.26 -9.01 -21.63
CA ILE A 328 -8.52 -8.66 -20.24
C ILE A 328 -8.34 -7.16 -20.08
N ILE A 329 -9.37 -6.47 -19.60
CA ILE A 329 -9.29 -5.06 -19.19
C ILE A 329 -9.03 -5.02 -17.68
N CYS A 330 -7.91 -4.44 -17.28
CA CYS A 330 -7.56 -4.25 -15.89
C CYS A 330 -8.09 -2.93 -15.35
N ASN A 331 -8.85 -3.00 -14.26
CA ASN A 331 -9.17 -1.80 -13.51
C ASN A 331 -7.92 -1.21 -12.86
N VAL A 332 -8.02 0.06 -12.49
CA VAL A 332 -6.93 0.85 -11.88
C VAL A 332 -7.54 1.74 -10.79
N ALA A 333 -6.74 2.09 -9.79
CA ALA A 333 -7.19 2.96 -8.70
C ALA A 333 -7.40 4.41 -9.19
N GLY A 334 -8.20 5.18 -8.46
CA GLY A 334 -8.41 6.61 -8.67
C GLY A 334 -9.46 6.97 -9.71
N VAL A 335 -10.00 6.00 -10.46
CA VAL A 335 -11.06 6.26 -11.44
C VAL A 335 -12.37 6.55 -10.72
N ASN A 336 -12.90 7.77 -10.85
CA ASN A 336 -14.09 8.23 -10.13
C ASN A 336 -13.98 8.10 -8.59
N GLY A 337 -12.76 8.18 -8.05
CA GLY A 337 -12.51 7.99 -6.61
C GLY A 337 -12.59 6.53 -6.15
N GLY A 338 -12.69 5.57 -7.07
CA GLY A 338 -12.71 4.14 -6.77
C GLY A 338 -11.34 3.57 -6.40
N SER A 339 -11.35 2.47 -5.63
CA SER A 339 -10.15 1.73 -5.20
C SER A 339 -9.54 0.93 -6.35
N GLY A 340 -10.30 0.69 -7.42
CA GLY A 340 -9.91 -0.21 -8.50
C GLY A 340 -10.39 -1.65 -8.26
N GLU A 341 -10.99 -1.93 -7.10
CA GLU A 341 -11.56 -3.25 -6.80
C GLU A 341 -12.96 -3.44 -7.38
N GLU A 342 -13.59 -2.38 -7.85
CA GLU A 342 -14.94 -2.44 -8.42
C GLU A 342 -14.93 -3.19 -9.76
N VAL A 343 -15.84 -4.15 -9.91
CA VAL A 343 -16.04 -4.88 -11.15
C VAL A 343 -17.16 -4.23 -11.97
N LEU A 344 -16.85 -3.85 -13.21
CA LEU A 344 -17.78 -3.16 -14.10
C LEU A 344 -18.09 -3.98 -15.34
N GLY A 345 -19.37 -4.03 -15.72
CA GLY A 345 -19.75 -4.43 -17.08
C GLY A 345 -19.20 -3.44 -18.11
N MET A 346 -18.69 -3.95 -19.23
CA MET A 346 -18.16 -3.08 -20.29
C MET A 346 -19.26 -2.76 -21.30
N SER A 347 -19.71 -1.50 -21.30
CA SER A 347 -20.73 -1.02 -22.23
C SER A 347 -20.26 -1.07 -23.69
N ALA A 348 -21.22 -1.23 -24.60
CA ALA A 348 -20.95 -1.16 -26.03
C ALA A 348 -20.44 0.25 -26.40
N GLY A 349 -19.25 0.32 -26.99
CA GLY A 349 -18.65 1.53 -27.52
C GLY A 349 -18.73 1.58 -29.05
N THR A 350 -18.01 2.53 -29.65
CA THR A 350 -18.03 2.79 -31.11
C THR A 350 -17.54 1.61 -31.96
N PHE A 351 -16.68 0.76 -31.40
CA PHE A 351 -16.08 -0.40 -32.09
C PHE A 351 -16.74 -1.74 -31.70
N ALA A 352 -17.91 -1.71 -31.06
CA ALA A 352 -18.53 -2.91 -30.51
C ALA A 352 -18.86 -3.96 -31.59
N ASP A 353 -19.30 -3.52 -32.77
CA ASP A 353 -19.75 -4.39 -33.86
C ASP A 353 -18.60 -5.10 -34.58
N GLU A 354 -17.36 -4.61 -34.45
CA GLU A 354 -16.16 -5.20 -35.05
C GLU A 354 -15.41 -6.17 -34.13
N VAL A 355 -15.76 -6.23 -32.84
CA VAL A 355 -15.15 -7.16 -31.89
C VAL A 355 -15.81 -8.54 -32.03
N THR A 356 -14.99 -9.58 -32.14
CA THR A 356 -15.41 -10.98 -32.31
C THR A 356 -14.85 -11.92 -31.24
N ILE A 357 -13.78 -11.50 -30.55
CA ILE A 357 -13.17 -12.24 -29.44
C ILE A 357 -13.82 -11.90 -28.10
N PRO A 358 -13.80 -12.80 -27.10
CA PRO A 358 -14.30 -12.47 -25.77
C PRO A 358 -13.39 -11.50 -25.03
N SER A 359 -14.01 -10.76 -24.11
CA SER A 359 -13.29 -9.89 -23.18
C SER A 359 -13.92 -9.87 -21.79
N ILE A 360 -13.08 -9.69 -20.78
CA ILE A 360 -13.49 -9.55 -19.38
C ILE A 360 -12.85 -8.33 -18.74
N PHE A 361 -13.49 -7.81 -17.71
CA PHE A 361 -12.99 -6.73 -16.86
C PHE A 361 -12.63 -7.30 -15.50
N LEU A 362 -11.39 -7.11 -15.06
CA LEU A 362 -10.90 -7.59 -13.77
C LEU A 362 -10.62 -6.43 -12.82
N LYS A 363 -10.83 -6.69 -11.52
CA LYS A 363 -10.38 -5.82 -10.44
C LYS A 363 -8.87 -5.63 -10.45
N LYS A 364 -8.40 -4.52 -9.87
CA LYS A 364 -6.98 -4.15 -9.81
C LYS A 364 -6.15 -5.25 -9.14
N SER A 365 -6.58 -5.77 -7.99
CA SER A 365 -5.89 -6.84 -7.27
C SER A 365 -5.62 -8.10 -8.10
N ASP A 366 -6.61 -8.61 -8.85
CA ASP A 366 -6.44 -9.77 -9.72
C ASP A 366 -5.47 -9.48 -10.87
N CYS A 367 -5.54 -8.27 -11.42
CA CYS A 367 -4.62 -7.82 -12.45
C CYS A 367 -3.18 -7.68 -11.95
N ASP A 368 -2.98 -7.06 -10.79
CA ASP A 368 -1.66 -6.88 -10.20
C ASP A 368 -1.02 -8.23 -9.89
N ARG A 369 -1.80 -9.16 -9.33
CA ARG A 369 -1.38 -10.55 -9.10
C ARG A 369 -0.85 -11.22 -10.38
N ILE A 370 -1.56 -11.06 -11.51
CA ILE A 370 -1.12 -11.61 -12.80
C ILE A 370 0.11 -10.87 -13.36
N LYS A 371 0.11 -9.54 -13.26
CA LYS A 371 1.19 -8.69 -13.80
C LYS A 371 2.53 -8.91 -13.13
N VAL A 372 2.54 -9.07 -11.81
CA VAL A 372 3.78 -9.34 -11.04
C VAL A 372 4.46 -10.59 -11.59
N ILE A 373 3.72 -11.69 -11.73
CA ILE A 373 4.22 -12.96 -12.27
C ILE A 373 4.75 -12.80 -13.71
N ILE A 374 4.03 -12.05 -14.56
CA ILE A 374 4.48 -11.76 -15.94
C ILE A 374 5.77 -10.94 -15.96
N ASN A 375 5.89 -9.93 -15.09
CA ASN A 375 7.04 -9.03 -15.03
C ASN A 375 8.31 -9.74 -14.52
N GLU A 376 8.15 -10.77 -13.70
CA GLU A 376 9.25 -11.67 -13.28
C GLU A 376 9.67 -12.66 -14.38
N GLY A 377 8.99 -12.66 -15.52
CA GLY A 377 9.27 -13.54 -16.65
C GLY A 377 8.61 -14.92 -16.57
N THR A 378 7.70 -15.13 -15.61
CA THR A 378 6.93 -16.36 -15.47
C THR A 378 5.67 -16.32 -16.34
N LEU A 379 5.36 -17.43 -17.02
CA LEU A 379 4.19 -17.52 -17.88
C LEU A 379 2.92 -17.75 -17.06
N VAL A 380 1.93 -16.88 -17.22
CA VAL A 380 0.57 -17.09 -16.72
C VAL A 380 -0.29 -17.68 -17.84
N THR A 381 -0.90 -18.83 -17.60
CA THR A 381 -1.83 -19.48 -18.54
C THR A 381 -3.25 -19.40 -18.00
N MET A 382 -4.19 -18.93 -18.81
CA MET A 382 -5.60 -18.81 -18.44
C MET A 382 -6.50 -19.57 -19.41
N THR A 383 -7.64 -20.03 -18.87
CA THR A 383 -8.71 -20.69 -19.63
C THR A 383 -10.01 -19.91 -19.50
N PHE A 384 -10.65 -19.64 -20.65
CA PHE A 384 -11.99 -19.09 -20.75
C PHE A 384 -12.93 -20.20 -21.23
N GLN A 385 -13.75 -20.70 -20.31
CA GLN A 385 -14.81 -21.68 -20.55
C GLN A 385 -15.71 -21.75 -19.31
N VAL A 386 -17.03 -21.73 -19.50
CA VAL A 386 -18.00 -22.03 -18.44
C VAL A 386 -17.82 -23.48 -18.02
N ARG A 387 -17.43 -23.73 -16.77
CA ARG A 387 -17.36 -25.08 -16.19
C ARG A 387 -18.47 -25.29 -15.16
N GLU A 388 -19.07 -26.48 -15.17
CA GLU A 388 -20.16 -26.82 -14.25
C GLU A 388 -19.63 -27.12 -12.83
N ARG A 389 -20.46 -26.75 -11.84
CA ARG A 389 -20.25 -26.98 -10.40
C ARG A 389 -19.89 -28.43 -10.11
N GLN A 390 -18.79 -28.65 -9.40
CA GLN A 390 -18.42 -29.96 -8.86
C GLN A 390 -18.79 -30.02 -7.37
N GLY A 391 -19.68 -30.93 -6.97
CA GLY A 391 -20.06 -31.14 -5.57
C GLY A 391 -21.32 -30.38 -5.12
N ALA A 392 -21.43 -30.15 -3.81
CA ALA A 392 -22.53 -29.45 -3.17
C ALA A 392 -22.66 -28.01 -3.67
N GLU A 393 -23.87 -27.44 -3.60
CA GLU A 393 -24.15 -26.04 -3.96
C GLU A 393 -23.41 -25.04 -3.09
N PHE A 394 -23.36 -25.35 -1.80
CA PHE A 394 -22.71 -24.56 -0.79
C PHE A 394 -21.62 -25.37 -0.11
N LEU A 395 -20.57 -24.67 0.30
CA LEU A 395 -19.56 -25.14 1.22
C LEU A 395 -19.75 -24.39 2.54
N ASP A 396 -19.44 -25.03 3.65
CA ASP A 396 -19.78 -24.52 4.98
C ASP A 396 -18.55 -23.93 5.65
N GLY A 397 -18.58 -22.61 5.90
CA GLY A 397 -17.48 -21.92 6.57
C GLY A 397 -17.19 -22.47 7.97
N SER A 398 -18.18 -23.06 8.64
CA SER A 398 -18.03 -23.68 9.96
C SER A 398 -17.25 -25.01 9.94
N LEU A 399 -16.85 -25.49 8.76
CA LEU A 399 -15.95 -26.63 8.59
C LEU A 399 -14.52 -26.21 8.24
N ASP A 400 -14.28 -24.92 7.99
CA ASP A 400 -12.96 -24.35 7.73
C ASP A 400 -12.43 -23.74 9.03
N ASN A 401 -11.60 -24.51 9.74
CA ASN A 401 -10.97 -24.09 10.99
C ASN A 401 -10.10 -22.84 10.81
N GLY A 402 -9.58 -22.60 9.60
CA GLY A 402 -8.84 -21.37 9.28
C GLY A 402 -9.74 -20.14 9.35
N ILE A 403 -10.95 -20.21 8.78
CA ILE A 403 -11.94 -19.12 8.88
C ILE A 403 -12.39 -18.94 10.32
N ILE A 404 -12.70 -20.02 11.05
CA ILE A 404 -13.11 -19.93 12.47
C ILE A 404 -12.01 -19.26 13.33
N ALA A 405 -10.75 -19.64 13.12
CA ALA A 405 -9.61 -19.06 13.82
C ALA A 405 -9.41 -17.58 13.48
N HIS A 406 -9.56 -17.22 12.20
CA HIS A 406 -9.52 -15.83 11.75
C HIS A 406 -10.57 -14.98 12.49
N GLU A 407 -11.82 -15.44 12.52
CA GLU A 407 -12.90 -14.71 13.19
C GLU A 407 -12.66 -14.56 14.69
N PHE A 408 -12.27 -15.63 15.38
CA PHE A 408 -11.99 -15.56 16.81
C PHE A 408 -10.84 -14.60 17.13
N ALA A 409 -9.85 -14.51 16.24
CA ALA A 409 -8.70 -13.63 16.41
C ALA A 409 -9.01 -12.14 16.23
N HIS A 410 -10.13 -11.77 15.58
CA HIS A 410 -10.68 -10.42 15.72
C HIS A 410 -11.08 -10.12 17.18
N GLY A 411 -11.67 -11.10 17.86
CA GLY A 411 -11.96 -11.02 19.29
C GLY A 411 -10.70 -10.79 20.14
N ILE A 412 -9.65 -11.57 19.88
CA ILE A 412 -8.35 -11.44 20.56
C ILE A 412 -7.76 -10.06 20.32
N SER A 413 -7.56 -9.66 19.06
CA SER A 413 -6.86 -8.43 18.71
C SER A 413 -7.60 -7.18 19.19
N ASN A 414 -8.94 -7.15 19.12
CA ASN A 414 -9.73 -6.03 19.64
C ASN A 414 -9.77 -5.98 21.17
N ARG A 415 -9.80 -7.11 21.89
CA ARG A 415 -9.74 -7.11 23.36
C ARG A 415 -8.35 -6.71 23.88
N LEU A 416 -7.28 -7.09 23.19
CA LEU A 416 -5.92 -6.79 23.63
C LEU A 416 -5.49 -5.35 23.29
N THR A 417 -5.81 -4.87 22.08
CA THR A 417 -5.33 -3.56 21.60
C THR A 417 -6.00 -2.41 22.33
N GLY A 418 -5.20 -1.55 23.00
CA GLY A 418 -5.75 -0.49 23.85
C GLY A 418 -6.34 -0.99 25.18
N GLY A 419 -6.28 -2.31 25.42
CA GLY A 419 -6.74 -3.01 26.62
C GLY A 419 -8.24 -3.36 26.61
N ARG A 420 -8.61 -4.39 27.38
CA ARG A 420 -9.91 -5.10 27.37
C ARG A 420 -11.20 -4.28 27.38
N ILE A 421 -11.16 -3.02 27.79
CA ILE A 421 -12.33 -2.14 27.84
C ILE A 421 -12.48 -1.33 26.53
N ALA A 422 -11.41 -1.13 25.76
CA ALA A 422 -11.42 -0.39 24.52
C ALA A 422 -11.68 -1.33 23.34
N ASN A 423 -12.80 -1.16 22.63
CA ASN A 423 -13.21 -2.04 21.54
C ASN A 423 -13.23 -1.36 20.15
N THR A 424 -12.63 -0.18 20.04
CA THR A 424 -12.58 0.61 18.79
C THR A 424 -11.15 0.99 18.41
N CYS A 425 -10.16 0.23 18.86
CA CYS A 425 -8.75 0.59 18.71
C CYS A 425 -8.11 0.07 17.42
N LEU A 426 -8.89 -0.58 16.56
CA LEU A 426 -8.47 -1.11 15.27
C LEU A 426 -9.43 -0.66 14.16
N SER A 427 -9.78 0.62 14.18
CA SER A 427 -10.69 1.23 13.19
C SER A 427 -10.01 2.28 12.31
N ASN A 428 -8.72 2.56 12.52
CA ASN A 428 -7.95 3.50 11.72
C ASN A 428 -7.58 2.92 10.34
N ASP A 429 -7.14 3.79 9.45
CA ASP A 429 -6.84 3.47 8.05
C ASP A 429 -5.74 2.39 7.92
N GLU A 430 -4.66 2.51 8.70
CA GLU A 430 -3.51 1.60 8.75
C GLU A 430 -3.64 0.42 9.73
N GLN A 431 -4.85 0.07 10.16
CA GLN A 431 -5.06 -0.98 11.15
C GLN A 431 -4.59 -2.38 10.68
N MET A 432 -4.15 -3.22 11.63
CA MET A 432 -3.51 -4.53 11.41
C MET A 432 -4.38 -5.75 11.80
N GLY A 433 -5.63 -5.51 12.20
CA GLY A 433 -6.67 -6.47 12.62
C GLY A 433 -6.71 -7.75 11.79
N GLU A 434 -6.94 -7.59 10.49
CA GLU A 434 -7.01 -8.69 9.52
C GLU A 434 -5.74 -9.54 9.48
N GLY A 435 -4.58 -8.92 9.70
CA GLY A 435 -3.29 -9.61 9.66
C GLY A 435 -3.03 -10.43 10.91
N TRP A 436 -3.43 -9.95 12.09
CA TRP A 436 -3.41 -10.82 13.28
C TRP A 436 -4.38 -11.99 13.11
N SER A 437 -5.55 -11.76 12.50
CA SER A 437 -6.51 -12.83 12.30
C SER A 437 -6.00 -13.93 11.36
N ASP A 438 -5.42 -13.57 10.22
CA ASP A 438 -4.78 -14.55 9.34
C ASP A 438 -3.58 -15.25 10.01
N PHE A 439 -2.83 -14.55 10.87
CA PHE A 439 -1.72 -15.14 11.61
C PHE A 439 -2.19 -16.32 12.47
N PHE A 440 -3.26 -16.14 13.26
CA PHE A 440 -3.82 -17.20 14.10
C PHE A 440 -4.37 -18.37 13.30
N ALA A 441 -5.00 -18.07 12.16
CA ALA A 441 -5.48 -19.13 11.28
C ALA A 441 -4.34 -20.03 10.79
N LEU A 442 -3.22 -19.45 10.36
CA LEU A 442 -2.07 -20.22 9.85
C LEU A 442 -1.33 -21.01 10.93
N VAL A 443 -1.03 -20.39 12.08
CA VAL A 443 -0.19 -21.04 13.11
C VAL A 443 -0.91 -22.17 13.83
N LEU A 444 -2.24 -22.14 13.90
CA LEU A 444 -3.03 -23.20 14.51
C LEU A 444 -3.26 -24.39 13.57
N THR A 445 -3.19 -24.18 12.26
CA THR A 445 -3.33 -25.22 11.24
C THR A 445 -2.00 -25.62 10.60
N HIS A 446 -0.89 -25.36 11.30
CA HIS A 446 0.44 -25.79 10.89
C HIS A 446 0.63 -27.28 11.17
N GLU A 447 1.09 -28.04 10.17
CA GLU A 447 1.32 -29.48 10.27
C GLU A 447 2.81 -29.83 10.43
N PRO A 448 3.16 -30.90 11.17
CA PRO A 448 4.53 -31.38 11.22
C PRO A 448 5.09 -31.71 9.83
N GLY A 449 6.11 -30.97 9.42
CA GLY A 449 6.78 -31.15 8.12
C GLY A 449 6.53 -30.03 7.13
N ASP A 450 5.61 -29.11 7.43
CA ASP A 450 5.49 -27.85 6.70
C ASP A 450 6.82 -27.08 6.76
N GLU A 451 7.07 -26.26 5.74
CA GLU A 451 8.19 -25.34 5.65
C GLU A 451 7.71 -23.91 5.37
N GLY A 452 8.49 -22.91 5.80
CA GLY A 452 8.09 -21.51 5.59
C GLY A 452 7.95 -21.09 4.15
N LYS A 453 8.56 -21.80 3.21
CA LYS A 453 8.45 -21.52 1.78
C LYS A 453 7.20 -22.10 1.13
N ASP A 454 6.45 -22.94 1.85
CA ASP A 454 5.26 -23.58 1.31
C ASP A 454 4.16 -22.56 0.98
N ILE A 455 3.26 -22.93 0.08
CA ILE A 455 2.15 -22.09 -0.35
C ILE A 455 0.99 -22.29 0.62
N ARG A 456 0.64 -21.24 1.39
CA ARG A 456 -0.48 -21.27 2.34
C ARG A 456 -1.55 -20.26 1.97
N GLY A 457 -2.61 -20.71 1.30
CA GLY A 457 -3.78 -19.90 0.99
C GLY A 457 -4.80 -19.87 2.12
N MET A 458 -5.52 -18.75 2.26
CA MET A 458 -6.61 -18.60 3.23
C MET A 458 -7.96 -19.05 2.63
N GLY A 459 -8.72 -19.89 3.33
CA GLY A 459 -10.09 -20.26 2.95
C GLY A 459 -10.16 -21.11 1.67
N THR A 460 -9.15 -21.96 1.43
CA THR A 460 -9.06 -22.79 0.21
C THR A 460 -10.26 -23.73 0.07
N PHE A 461 -10.75 -24.29 1.18
CA PHE A 461 -11.95 -25.15 1.17
C PHE A 461 -13.19 -24.36 0.79
N ALA A 462 -13.44 -23.20 1.41
CA ALA A 462 -14.56 -22.32 1.08
C ALA A 462 -14.59 -21.90 -0.40
N PHE A 463 -13.44 -21.96 -1.08
CA PHE A 463 -13.29 -21.63 -2.50
C PHE A 463 -13.16 -22.87 -3.41
N ASN A 464 -13.32 -24.08 -2.88
CA ASN A 464 -13.17 -25.34 -3.61
C ASN A 464 -11.82 -25.45 -4.34
N GLN A 465 -10.75 -25.02 -3.68
CA GLN A 465 -9.38 -25.04 -4.18
C GLN A 465 -8.61 -26.25 -3.61
N PRO A 466 -7.53 -26.71 -4.29
CA PRO A 466 -6.57 -27.64 -3.68
C PRO A 466 -5.84 -26.99 -2.50
N LEU A 467 -5.05 -27.78 -1.75
CA LEU A 467 -4.29 -27.33 -0.59
C LEU A 467 -3.34 -26.16 -0.92
N GLU A 468 -2.69 -26.23 -2.08
CA GLU A 468 -1.76 -25.21 -2.58
C GLU A 468 -2.48 -24.07 -3.33
N GLY A 469 -3.81 -23.98 -3.22
CA GLY A 469 -4.60 -22.91 -3.79
C GLY A 469 -4.26 -21.55 -3.17
N GLY A 470 -4.42 -20.47 -3.95
CA GLY A 470 -4.08 -19.13 -3.47
C GLY A 470 -5.02 -18.55 -2.41
N GLY A 471 -6.19 -19.16 -2.19
CA GLY A 471 -7.18 -18.70 -1.23
C GLY A 471 -7.83 -17.37 -1.64
N ILE A 472 -8.25 -16.61 -0.63
CA ILE A 472 -9.00 -15.34 -0.77
C ILE A 472 -8.12 -14.09 -0.80
N ARG A 473 -6.85 -14.21 -0.41
CA ARG A 473 -5.90 -13.09 -0.35
C ARG A 473 -5.22 -12.86 -1.70
N ARG A 474 -4.64 -11.67 -1.91
CA ARG A 474 -3.94 -11.33 -3.17
C ARG A 474 -2.79 -12.28 -3.47
N PHE A 475 -2.07 -12.71 -2.44
CA PHE A 475 -1.01 -13.70 -2.52
C PHE A 475 -1.20 -14.73 -1.39
N PRO A 476 -0.90 -16.01 -1.62
CA PRO A 476 -0.78 -16.97 -0.52
C PRO A 476 0.39 -16.57 0.39
N TYR A 477 0.35 -16.98 1.66
CA TYR A 477 1.44 -16.74 2.60
C TYR A 477 2.60 -17.69 2.33
N SER A 478 3.80 -17.12 2.25
CA SER A 478 5.07 -17.83 2.08
C SER A 478 6.23 -16.89 2.43
N THR A 479 7.30 -17.45 2.99
CA THR A 479 8.60 -16.77 3.19
C THR A 479 9.41 -16.63 1.91
N ASP A 480 9.03 -17.36 0.85
CA ASP A 480 9.57 -17.20 -0.49
C ASP A 480 8.96 -15.95 -1.14
N MET A 481 9.80 -14.93 -1.34
CA MET A 481 9.37 -13.64 -1.91
C MET A 481 8.96 -13.73 -3.38
N SER A 482 9.23 -14.84 -4.08
CA SER A 482 8.69 -15.08 -5.43
C SER A 482 7.24 -15.59 -5.40
N ILE A 483 6.77 -16.08 -4.25
CA ILE A 483 5.38 -16.50 -4.02
C ILE A 483 4.59 -15.35 -3.38
N ASN A 484 5.15 -14.72 -2.34
CA ASN A 484 4.58 -13.54 -1.69
C ASN A 484 5.58 -12.38 -1.67
N PRO A 485 5.58 -11.52 -2.71
CA PRO A 485 6.49 -10.41 -2.83
C PRO A 485 6.07 -9.17 -2.01
N GLN A 486 4.99 -9.25 -1.22
CA GLN A 486 4.41 -8.07 -0.60
C GLN A 486 5.36 -7.41 0.41
N THR A 487 5.47 -6.08 0.33
CA THR A 487 6.20 -5.19 1.24
C THR A 487 5.29 -4.10 1.80
N PHE A 488 5.78 -3.32 2.76
CA PHE A 488 5.05 -2.23 3.40
C PHE A 488 4.42 -1.25 2.40
N ASP A 489 5.10 -0.93 1.29
CA ASP A 489 4.58 -0.01 0.28
C ASP A 489 3.36 -0.56 -0.50
N ASN A 490 3.10 -1.88 -0.44
CA ASN A 490 1.96 -2.51 -1.11
C ASN A 490 0.61 -2.33 -0.38
N ILE A 491 0.58 -1.60 0.73
CA ILE A 491 -0.67 -1.13 1.36
C ILE A 491 -1.24 0.10 0.65
N LYS A 492 -0.41 0.86 -0.07
CA LYS A 492 -0.82 2.11 -0.74
C LYS A 492 -1.81 1.85 -1.86
N GLY A 493 -2.79 2.74 -2.00
CA GLY A 493 -3.82 2.67 -3.03
C GLY A 493 -4.69 1.41 -2.96
N THR A 494 -4.77 0.76 -1.79
CA THR A 494 -5.63 -0.39 -1.53
C THR A 494 -6.83 -0.02 -0.66
N GLU A 495 -7.85 -0.89 -0.64
CA GLU A 495 -9.05 -0.72 0.20
C GLU A 495 -8.88 -1.47 1.53
N ALA A 496 -8.86 -0.77 2.67
CA ALA A 496 -8.83 -1.44 3.98
C ALA A 496 -10.03 -2.36 4.19
N PRO A 497 -9.88 -3.36 5.08
CA PRO A 497 -8.66 -3.65 5.86
C PRO A 497 -7.86 -4.85 5.34
N HIS A 498 -8.46 -5.73 4.55
CA HIS A 498 -7.86 -7.02 4.19
C HIS A 498 -6.49 -6.90 3.49
N PRO A 499 -6.31 -6.03 2.48
CA PRO A 499 -5.02 -5.84 1.82
C PRO A 499 -3.89 -5.42 2.79
N LEU A 500 -4.21 -4.74 3.88
CA LEU A 500 -3.24 -4.36 4.90
C LEU A 500 -2.91 -5.57 5.77
N GLY A 501 -3.93 -6.31 6.20
CA GLY A 501 -3.76 -7.55 6.93
C GLY A 501 -2.83 -8.54 6.23
N GLU A 502 -2.94 -8.66 4.90
CA GLU A 502 -2.05 -9.50 4.09
C GLU A 502 -0.58 -9.14 4.24
N VAL A 503 -0.26 -7.85 4.16
CA VAL A 503 1.13 -7.37 4.29
C VAL A 503 1.63 -7.57 5.71
N TRP A 504 0.79 -7.25 6.70
CA TRP A 504 1.13 -7.42 8.11
C TRP A 504 1.38 -8.88 8.47
N ASN A 505 0.47 -9.78 8.10
CA ASN A 505 0.65 -11.20 8.36
C ASN A 505 1.84 -11.78 7.58
N GLY A 506 2.13 -11.29 6.36
CA GLY A 506 3.35 -11.68 5.65
C GLY A 506 4.63 -11.44 6.48
N MET A 507 4.68 -10.33 7.23
CA MET A 507 5.78 -10.05 8.17
C MET A 507 5.76 -10.97 9.39
N LEU A 508 4.59 -11.20 9.98
CA LEU A 508 4.46 -12.10 11.14
C LEU A 508 4.76 -13.56 10.78
N TRP A 509 4.42 -13.99 9.57
CA TRP A 509 4.71 -15.31 9.05
C TRP A 509 6.21 -15.54 8.90
N ASP A 510 6.94 -14.58 8.34
CA ASP A 510 8.41 -14.62 8.28
C ASP A 510 9.01 -14.69 9.69
N MET A 511 8.45 -13.95 10.66
CA MET A 511 8.90 -13.97 12.06
C MET A 511 8.66 -15.35 12.69
N TYR A 512 7.45 -15.89 12.55
CA TYR A 512 7.09 -17.22 13.06
C TYR A 512 8.07 -18.29 12.59
N TRP A 513 8.36 -18.32 11.30
CA TRP A 513 9.31 -19.30 10.76
C TRP A 513 10.73 -19.11 11.26
N LYS A 514 11.19 -17.87 11.50
CA LYS A 514 12.50 -17.64 12.12
C LYS A 514 12.57 -18.19 13.54
N PHE A 515 11.50 -18.08 14.32
CA PHE A 515 11.45 -18.70 15.64
C PHE A 515 11.40 -20.24 15.57
N VAL A 516 10.61 -20.80 14.65
CA VAL A 516 10.56 -22.25 14.41
C VAL A 516 11.91 -22.80 13.95
N GLU A 517 12.64 -22.10 13.09
CA GLU A 517 14.00 -22.45 12.68
C GLU A 517 14.99 -22.46 13.87
N LEU A 518 14.88 -21.50 14.79
CA LEU A 518 15.78 -21.38 15.94
C LEU A 518 15.49 -22.39 17.05
N TYR A 519 14.22 -22.63 17.34
CA TYR A 519 13.77 -23.35 18.53
C TYR A 519 13.01 -24.64 18.25
N GLY A 520 12.72 -24.92 16.98
CA GLY A 520 11.91 -26.07 16.55
C GLY A 520 10.40 -25.81 16.67
N PHE A 521 9.63 -26.57 15.90
CA PHE A 521 8.18 -26.65 16.05
C PHE A 521 7.81 -27.72 17.09
N ASP A 522 6.81 -27.44 17.93
CA ASP A 522 6.20 -28.41 18.83
C ASP A 522 4.67 -28.28 18.78
N PRO A 523 3.92 -29.35 18.42
CA PRO A 523 2.46 -29.31 18.45
C PRO A 523 1.87 -29.21 19.87
N ASP A 524 2.67 -29.46 20.91
CA ASP A 524 2.26 -29.22 22.30
C ASP A 524 2.44 -27.73 22.66
N TRP A 525 1.32 -27.00 22.65
CA TRP A 525 1.28 -25.57 22.99
C TRP A 525 1.71 -25.24 24.42
N THR A 526 1.79 -26.23 25.31
CA THR A 526 2.30 -26.03 26.68
C THR A 526 3.83 -25.96 26.75
N ASN A 527 4.54 -26.30 25.67
CA ASN A 527 5.98 -26.15 25.59
C ASN A 527 6.39 -24.70 25.27
N GLU A 528 6.56 -23.88 26.30
CA GLU A 528 6.99 -22.47 26.20
C GLU A 528 8.39 -22.26 25.57
N SER A 529 9.15 -23.35 25.40
CA SER A 529 10.48 -23.32 24.79
C SER A 529 10.44 -23.50 23.27
N SER A 530 9.31 -23.93 22.69
CA SER A 530 9.17 -24.12 21.24
C SER A 530 9.13 -22.79 20.48
N GLY A 531 9.52 -22.83 19.20
CA GLY A 531 9.53 -21.65 18.35
C GLY A 531 8.14 -21.12 18.06
N ASN A 532 7.18 -22.00 17.80
CA ASN A 532 5.79 -21.62 17.57
C ASN A 532 5.16 -20.96 18.80
N HIS A 533 5.39 -21.49 20.02
CA HIS A 533 4.91 -20.84 21.24
C HIS A 533 5.53 -19.44 21.41
N LYS A 534 6.85 -19.31 21.29
CA LYS A 534 7.55 -18.02 21.45
C LYS A 534 7.09 -16.96 20.47
N ALA A 535 6.91 -17.33 19.20
CA ALA A 535 6.43 -16.40 18.18
C ALA A 535 5.02 -15.89 18.48
N VAL A 536 4.08 -16.81 18.77
CA VAL A 536 2.69 -16.44 19.08
C VAL A 536 2.61 -15.63 20.38
N PHE A 537 3.38 -16.00 21.40
CA PHE A 537 3.50 -15.24 22.64
C PHE A 537 3.93 -13.79 22.39
N LEU A 538 4.94 -13.55 21.54
CA LEU A 538 5.38 -12.19 21.21
C LEU A 538 4.31 -11.40 20.43
N VAL A 539 3.55 -12.05 19.56
CA VAL A 539 2.43 -11.40 18.85
C VAL A 539 1.33 -11.02 19.84
N MET A 540 1.00 -11.90 20.79
CA MET A 540 0.03 -11.65 21.87
C MET A 540 0.44 -10.48 22.76
N GLU A 541 1.67 -10.49 23.26
CA GLU A 541 2.21 -9.40 24.09
C GLU A 541 2.37 -8.10 23.28
N GLY A 542 2.73 -8.18 22.00
CA GLY A 542 2.76 -7.03 21.10
C GLY A 542 1.40 -6.33 21.01
N MET A 543 0.31 -7.08 20.81
CA MET A 543 -1.04 -6.52 20.81
C MET A 543 -1.43 -5.87 22.13
N LYS A 544 -0.97 -6.41 23.28
CA LYS A 544 -1.19 -5.78 24.60
C LYS A 544 -0.41 -4.48 24.79
N MET A 545 0.78 -4.38 24.19
CA MET A 545 1.70 -3.26 24.38
C MET A 545 1.48 -2.09 23.40
N GLN A 546 0.91 -2.36 22.23
CA GLN A 546 0.70 -1.33 21.22
C GLN A 546 -0.38 -0.31 21.65
N PRO A 547 -0.29 0.95 21.17
CA PRO A 547 -1.30 1.95 21.45
C PRO A 547 -2.64 1.63 20.77
N CYS A 548 -3.68 2.37 21.15
CA CYS A 548 -4.94 2.40 20.41
C CYS A 548 -4.72 3.07 19.03
N ASN A 549 -5.41 2.58 18.00
CA ASN A 549 -5.26 2.99 16.60
C ASN A 549 -3.80 2.94 16.09
N PRO A 550 -3.12 1.79 16.21
CA PRO A 550 -1.74 1.65 15.78
C PRO A 550 -1.63 1.59 14.25
N GLY A 551 -0.52 2.13 13.71
CA GLY A 551 -0.01 1.81 12.37
C GLY A 551 1.05 0.70 12.44
N PHE A 552 1.62 0.32 11.30
CA PHE A 552 2.54 -0.84 11.21
C PHE A 552 3.81 -0.65 12.05
N ILE A 553 4.35 0.57 12.08
CA ILE A 553 5.52 0.91 12.91
C ILE A 553 5.22 0.68 14.39
N ASN A 554 4.01 1.02 14.86
CA ASN A 554 3.61 0.80 16.24
C ASN A 554 3.50 -0.71 16.56
N GLY A 555 2.94 -1.51 15.65
CA GLY A 555 2.85 -2.96 15.83
C GLY A 555 4.23 -3.62 15.94
N ARG A 556 5.16 -3.28 15.04
CA ARG A 556 6.54 -3.80 15.06
C ARG A 556 7.24 -3.43 16.36
N ASP A 557 7.18 -2.16 16.74
CA ASP A 557 7.87 -1.65 17.91
C ASP A 557 7.29 -2.25 19.21
N ALA A 558 6.00 -2.58 19.24
CA ALA A 558 5.36 -3.28 20.34
C ALA A 558 5.82 -4.74 20.45
N ILE A 559 5.97 -5.47 19.33
CA ILE A 559 6.55 -6.82 19.33
C ILE A 559 8.02 -6.80 19.82
N LEU A 560 8.80 -5.82 19.37
CA LEU A 560 10.16 -5.62 19.87
C LEU A 560 10.17 -5.27 21.38
N ALA A 561 9.17 -4.54 21.87
CA ALA A 561 9.01 -4.24 23.29
C ALA A 561 8.66 -5.51 24.10
N ALA A 562 7.79 -6.36 23.56
CA ALA A 562 7.45 -7.65 24.15
C ALA A 562 8.69 -8.54 24.29
N ASP A 563 9.54 -8.61 23.26
CA ASP A 563 10.79 -9.38 23.30
C ASP A 563 11.78 -8.83 24.34
N ARG A 564 11.89 -7.50 24.48
CA ARG A 564 12.68 -6.88 25.55
C ARG A 564 12.16 -7.24 26.94
N ALA A 565 10.84 -7.28 27.12
CA ALA A 565 10.21 -7.55 28.40
C ALA A 565 10.29 -9.03 28.81
N ALA A 566 10.03 -9.95 27.87
CA ALA A 566 9.92 -11.38 28.16
C ALA A 566 11.23 -12.15 27.98
N PHE A 567 12.08 -11.72 27.03
CA PHE A 567 13.30 -12.43 26.64
C PHE A 567 14.55 -11.54 26.70
N ASN A 568 14.53 -10.45 27.48
CA ASN A 568 15.63 -9.51 27.64
C ASN A 568 16.17 -8.91 26.31
N GLY A 569 15.40 -9.00 25.22
CA GLY A 569 15.82 -8.53 23.91
C GLY A 569 16.71 -9.51 23.14
N ASP A 570 16.70 -10.79 23.48
CA ASP A 570 17.56 -11.81 22.85
C ASP A 570 17.27 -11.98 21.34
N HIS A 571 16.07 -11.61 20.86
CA HIS A 571 15.65 -11.80 19.47
C HIS A 571 15.57 -10.50 18.66
N GLN A 572 15.91 -9.34 19.24
CA GLN A 572 15.74 -8.02 18.60
C GLN A 572 16.29 -7.99 17.18
N CYS A 573 17.47 -8.54 16.96
CA CYS A 573 18.13 -8.50 15.66
C CYS A 573 17.43 -9.33 14.59
N MET A 574 17.00 -10.53 14.95
CA MET A 574 16.24 -11.38 14.05
C MET A 574 14.89 -10.74 13.71
N ILE A 575 14.21 -10.16 14.69
CA ILE A 575 12.92 -9.46 14.48
C ILE A 575 13.13 -8.27 13.53
N TRP A 576 14.16 -7.45 13.76
CA TRP A 576 14.48 -6.32 12.87
C TRP A 576 14.80 -6.76 11.44
N ASP A 577 15.58 -7.83 11.25
CA ASP A 577 15.90 -8.37 9.92
C ASP A 577 14.63 -8.83 9.18
N VAL A 578 13.70 -9.48 9.89
CA VAL A 578 12.42 -9.94 9.33
C VAL A 578 11.56 -8.77 8.86
N PHE A 579 11.35 -7.77 9.70
CA PHE A 579 10.52 -6.62 9.32
C PHE A 579 11.18 -5.78 8.22
N ALA A 580 12.51 -5.60 8.28
CA ALA A 580 13.27 -4.90 7.24
C ALA A 580 13.17 -5.60 5.89
N ARG A 581 13.20 -6.94 5.83
CA ARG A 581 13.04 -7.71 4.58
C ARG A 581 11.76 -7.32 3.81
N ARG A 582 10.68 -6.97 4.51
CA ARG A 582 9.40 -6.56 3.92
C ARG A 582 9.17 -5.05 3.95
N GLY A 583 10.23 -4.25 4.06
CA GLY A 583 10.15 -2.79 3.93
C GLY A 583 9.76 -2.05 5.21
N LEU A 584 9.67 -2.71 6.36
CA LEU A 584 9.39 -2.09 7.66
C LEU A 584 10.65 -2.00 8.53
N GLY A 585 11.77 -1.63 7.90
CA GLY A 585 13.10 -1.53 8.50
C GLY A 585 13.31 -0.30 9.39
N TYR A 586 14.55 -0.11 9.83
CA TYR A 586 14.94 0.85 10.85
C TYR A 586 14.60 2.30 10.49
N LEU A 587 14.75 2.68 9.23
CA LEU A 587 14.42 4.02 8.72
C LEU A 587 13.05 4.07 8.03
N ALA A 588 12.20 3.06 8.21
CA ALA A 588 10.86 3.10 7.66
C ALA A 588 10.03 4.15 8.42
N GLU A 589 9.27 4.95 7.69
CA GLU A 589 8.39 5.97 8.24
C GLU A 589 6.94 5.54 8.03
N GLY A 590 6.13 5.55 9.10
CA GLY A 590 4.72 5.15 9.03
C GLY A 590 3.77 6.28 8.63
N GLY A 591 4.21 7.54 8.66
CA GLY A 591 3.34 8.69 8.40
C GLY A 591 2.18 8.82 9.40
N ASP A 592 0.97 9.11 8.91
CA ASP A 592 -0.24 9.18 9.73
C ASP A 592 -0.96 7.81 9.74
N ASN A 593 -1.29 7.29 10.92
CA ASN A 593 -1.99 6.01 11.09
C ASN A 593 -3.40 6.00 10.45
N ASP A 594 -3.95 7.19 10.13
CA ASP A 594 -5.21 7.37 9.40
C ASP A 594 -5.01 7.59 7.88
N ASN A 595 -3.80 7.37 7.35
CA ASN A 595 -3.51 7.51 5.93
C ASN A 595 -2.48 6.48 5.44
N ARG A 596 -2.93 5.35 4.91
CA ARG A 596 -2.08 4.29 4.35
C ARG A 596 -1.15 4.71 3.18
N ASN A 597 -1.29 5.92 2.64
CA ASN A 597 -0.61 6.37 1.43
C ASN A 597 0.65 7.21 1.68
N ASP A 598 0.94 7.61 2.91
CA ASP A 598 2.06 8.51 3.23
C ASP A 598 3.30 7.84 3.84
N GLY A 599 3.22 6.55 4.18
CA GLY A 599 4.36 5.78 4.68
C GLY A 599 5.52 5.66 3.67
N VAL A 600 6.74 5.46 4.16
CA VAL A 600 7.94 5.24 3.36
C VAL A 600 8.64 3.96 3.82
N GLN A 601 8.78 2.99 2.92
CA GLN A 601 9.44 1.73 3.23
C GLN A 601 10.97 1.88 3.33
N ASN A 602 11.57 1.05 4.18
CA ASN A 602 13.01 0.92 4.32
C ASN A 602 13.40 -0.54 4.54
N PHE A 603 14.52 -0.97 3.95
CA PHE A 603 14.98 -2.36 3.99
C PHE A 603 16.21 -2.57 4.89
N GLU A 604 16.65 -1.54 5.61
CA GLU A 604 17.79 -1.67 6.53
C GLU A 604 17.34 -2.21 7.88
N SER A 605 18.07 -3.20 8.42
CA SER A 605 17.86 -3.69 9.79
C SER A 605 18.42 -2.73 10.83
N LEU A 606 18.14 -2.97 12.11
CA LEU A 606 18.64 -2.17 13.23
C LEU A 606 20.18 -2.10 13.18
N PRO A 607 20.76 -0.89 13.13
CA PRO A 607 22.19 -0.75 12.94
C PRO A 607 23.07 -1.47 13.98
N THR A 608 22.65 -1.61 15.23
CA THR A 608 23.42 -2.29 16.28
C THR A 608 23.45 -3.82 16.14
N CYS A 609 22.52 -4.38 15.37
CA CYS A 609 22.43 -5.81 15.10
C CYS A 609 23.46 -6.32 14.09
N THR A 610 24.16 -5.39 13.45
CA THR A 610 25.34 -5.65 12.64
C THR A 610 26.57 -5.20 13.43
N ALA A 611 27.34 -6.14 13.98
CA ALA A 611 28.57 -5.86 14.73
C ALA A 611 29.65 -5.32 13.77
N THR A 612 29.60 -4.02 13.51
CA THR A 612 30.50 -3.32 12.60
C THR A 612 30.83 -1.92 13.13
N LEU A 613 31.97 -1.39 12.68
CA LEU A 613 32.20 0.06 12.74
C LEU A 613 31.33 0.72 11.67
N LYS A 614 30.62 1.78 12.05
CA LYS A 614 29.76 2.52 11.14
C LYS A 614 30.31 3.91 10.92
N ILE A 615 30.22 4.35 9.67
CA ILE A 615 30.52 5.70 9.25
C ILE A 615 29.43 6.17 8.30
N THR A 616 28.92 7.38 8.52
CA THR A 616 28.05 8.06 7.55
C THR A 616 28.68 9.37 7.15
N LYS A 617 28.52 9.75 5.88
CA LYS A 617 29.05 10.99 5.31
C LYS A 617 27.91 11.81 4.76
N THR A 618 27.80 13.05 5.22
CA THR A 618 26.82 14.01 4.72
C THR A 618 27.51 15.28 4.26
N LEU A 619 26.96 15.88 3.22
CA LEU A 619 27.44 17.11 2.61
C LEU A 619 26.45 18.23 2.91
N SER A 620 26.93 19.44 3.18
CA SER A 620 26.05 20.60 3.41
C SER A 620 25.23 21.00 2.17
N LYS A 621 25.67 20.57 0.98
CA LYS A 621 25.03 20.79 -0.32
C LYS A 621 25.62 19.82 -1.35
N LYS A 622 24.79 19.34 -2.28
CA LYS A 622 25.18 18.45 -3.38
C LYS A 622 25.66 19.24 -4.61
N LEU A 623 24.95 20.31 -4.98
CA LEU A 623 25.26 21.19 -6.10
C LEU A 623 26.04 22.43 -5.64
N ILE A 624 27.15 22.74 -6.31
CA ILE A 624 28.01 23.87 -5.98
C ILE A 624 28.50 24.62 -7.21
N GLN A 625 28.87 25.88 -7.01
CA GLN A 625 29.58 26.66 -8.02
C GLN A 625 31.08 26.32 -8.05
N PRO A 626 31.78 26.51 -9.19
CA PRO A 626 33.22 26.32 -9.26
C PRO A 626 33.96 27.20 -8.26
N GLY A 627 34.84 26.62 -7.45
CA GLY A 627 35.58 27.33 -6.40
C GLY A 627 34.86 27.44 -5.05
N GLU A 628 33.67 26.87 -4.91
CA GLU A 628 32.88 26.96 -3.68
C GLU A 628 33.31 25.92 -2.62
N GLU A 629 33.06 26.25 -1.34
CA GLU A 629 33.32 25.37 -0.20
C GLU A 629 32.08 24.54 0.18
N VAL A 630 32.29 23.28 0.53
CA VAL A 630 31.29 22.34 1.07
C VAL A 630 31.74 21.88 2.44
N THR A 631 30.82 21.84 3.40
CA THR A 631 31.08 21.23 4.71
C THR A 631 30.75 19.74 4.63
N VAL A 632 31.72 18.90 4.98
CA VAL A 632 31.56 17.45 5.15
C VAL A 632 31.36 17.16 6.63
N THR A 633 30.36 16.34 6.94
CA THR A 633 30.12 15.80 8.28
C THR A 633 30.19 14.28 8.23
N LEU A 634 31.10 13.71 9.02
CA LEU A 634 31.26 12.29 9.23
C LEU A 634 30.72 11.93 10.61
N LYS A 635 29.77 11.01 10.69
CA LYS A 635 29.34 10.43 11.98
C LYS A 635 29.87 9.01 12.08
N ILE A 636 30.46 8.70 13.23
CA ILE A 636 31.17 7.47 13.51
C ILE A 636 30.51 6.81 14.71
N ASN A 637 30.23 5.51 14.60
CA ASN A 637 29.71 4.71 15.71
C ASN A 637 30.40 3.33 15.74
N ASN A 638 30.58 2.78 16.93
CA ASN A 638 31.05 1.41 17.13
C ASN A 638 29.90 0.54 17.66
N HIS A 639 29.45 -0.42 16.86
CA HIS A 639 28.45 -1.40 17.27
C HIS A 639 29.05 -2.78 17.62
N PHE A 640 30.37 -2.90 17.72
CA PHE A 640 30.97 -4.04 18.40
C PHE A 640 30.67 -3.94 19.90
N SER A 641 30.28 -5.05 20.53
CA SER A 641 30.03 -5.16 21.97
C SER A 641 31.27 -4.93 22.84
N VAL A 642 32.43 -4.72 22.21
CA VAL A 642 33.72 -4.38 22.82
C VAL A 642 34.26 -3.07 22.24
N LYS A 643 35.12 -2.39 23.01
CA LYS A 643 35.80 -1.17 22.58
C LYS A 643 36.73 -1.45 21.41
N GLU A 644 36.54 -0.73 20.30
CA GLU A 644 37.50 -0.69 19.20
C GLU A 644 38.58 0.35 19.50
N SER A 645 39.84 -0.06 19.41
CA SER A 645 41.01 0.79 19.70
C SER A 645 41.71 1.19 18.40
N ASP A 646 42.43 2.32 18.43
CA ASP A 646 43.19 2.83 17.29
C ASP A 646 42.34 3.05 16.03
N VAL A 647 41.12 3.57 16.20
CA VAL A 647 40.21 3.83 15.08
C VAL A 647 40.72 5.02 14.25
N VAL A 648 40.80 4.82 12.94
CA VAL A 648 41.24 5.83 11.97
C VAL A 648 40.16 6.00 10.91
N VAL A 649 39.85 7.25 10.57
CA VAL A 649 39.01 7.59 9.43
C VAL A 649 39.88 8.15 8.32
N THR A 650 39.70 7.63 7.11
CA THR A 650 40.33 8.14 5.90
C THR A 650 39.30 8.67 4.94
N ASP A 651 39.58 9.81 4.32
CA ASP A 651 38.75 10.37 3.26
C ASP A 651 39.64 10.71 2.06
N GLU A 652 39.36 10.08 0.93
CA GLU A 652 40.07 10.33 -0.32
C GLU A 652 39.33 11.40 -1.11
N LEU A 653 40.02 12.51 -1.39
CA LEU A 653 39.48 13.62 -2.16
C LEU A 653 39.83 13.43 -3.64
N ASP A 654 38.83 13.54 -4.51
CA ASP A 654 39.07 13.51 -5.95
C ASP A 654 39.99 14.65 -6.43
N PRO A 655 40.73 14.44 -7.54
CA PRO A 655 41.57 15.47 -8.12
C PRO A 655 40.79 16.75 -8.42
N GLY A 656 41.19 17.87 -7.80
CA GLY A 656 40.48 19.15 -7.94
C GLY A 656 39.64 19.54 -6.73
N LEU A 657 39.39 18.62 -5.82
CA LEU A 657 38.80 18.90 -4.52
C LEU A 657 39.91 19.04 -3.48
N SER A 658 39.90 20.12 -2.69
CA SER A 658 40.98 20.44 -1.76
C SER A 658 40.47 20.67 -0.34
N TYR A 659 41.20 20.16 0.65
CA TYR A 659 40.89 20.41 2.06
C TYR A 659 41.15 21.87 2.45
N VAL A 660 40.20 22.50 3.15
CA VAL A 660 40.36 23.85 3.69
C VAL A 660 41.08 23.77 5.04
N ALA A 661 42.35 24.16 5.07
CA ALA A 661 43.19 24.07 6.27
C ALA A 661 42.57 24.78 7.49
N GLY A 662 42.56 24.09 8.64
CA GLY A 662 42.02 24.62 9.90
C GLY A 662 40.49 24.55 10.02
N SER A 663 39.78 24.02 9.01
CA SER A 663 38.32 23.86 9.05
C SER A 663 37.84 22.63 9.81
N SER A 664 38.74 21.71 10.19
CA SER A 664 38.34 20.43 10.76
C SER A 664 38.28 20.46 12.29
N SER A 665 37.27 19.78 12.83
CA SER A 665 37.13 19.49 14.27
C SER A 665 38.22 18.56 14.82
N ILE A 666 38.82 17.69 13.99
CA ILE A 666 39.98 16.86 14.33
C ILE A 666 41.06 17.11 13.26
N THR A 667 42.28 17.46 13.67
CA THR A 667 43.33 17.76 12.69
C THR A 667 43.74 16.51 11.90
N PRO A 668 43.58 16.47 10.56
CA PRO A 668 44.02 15.33 9.76
C PRO A 668 45.53 15.33 9.54
N GLN A 669 46.09 14.13 9.37
CA GLN A 669 47.31 13.96 8.61
C GLN A 669 46.97 13.93 7.11
N ILE A 670 47.67 14.74 6.32
CA ILE A 670 47.39 14.90 4.89
C ILE A 670 48.54 14.25 4.12
N ASN A 671 48.21 13.24 3.31
CA ASN A 671 49.15 12.61 2.39
C ASN A 671 48.58 12.64 0.97
N GLY A 672 48.98 13.66 0.20
CA GLY A 672 48.40 13.91 -1.12
C GLY A 672 46.92 14.29 -1.00
N GLN A 673 46.05 13.46 -1.55
CA GLN A 673 44.60 13.62 -1.58
C GLN A 673 43.88 12.87 -0.44
N ILE A 674 44.62 12.12 0.38
CA ILE A 674 44.06 11.35 1.47
C ILE A 674 44.17 12.16 2.76
N LEU A 675 43.01 12.38 3.40
CA LEU A 675 42.91 12.91 4.76
C LEU A 675 42.81 11.73 5.72
N SER A 676 43.70 11.64 6.71
CA SER A 676 43.65 10.62 7.76
C SER A 676 43.44 11.25 9.13
N PHE A 677 42.32 10.90 9.76
CA PHE A 677 41.90 11.39 11.07
C PHE A 677 42.07 10.27 12.11
N ASN A 678 42.89 10.51 13.13
CA ASN A 678 42.99 9.60 14.25
C ASN A 678 41.84 9.87 15.24
N ILE A 679 40.90 8.92 15.33
CA ILE A 679 39.71 9.01 16.21
C ILE A 679 40.04 8.46 17.60
N GLY A 680 41.00 7.53 17.69
CA GLY A 680 41.40 6.87 18.92
C GLY A 680 40.43 5.76 19.32
N ASP A 681 40.15 5.64 20.61
CA ASP A 681 39.28 4.59 21.14
C ASP A 681 37.80 4.96 21.03
N VAL A 682 36.98 4.05 20.49
CA VAL A 682 35.52 4.22 20.38
C VAL A 682 34.83 3.09 21.16
N ASN A 683 34.17 3.45 22.27
CA ASN A 683 33.38 2.51 23.06
C ASN A 683 32.10 2.11 22.31
N PHE A 684 31.51 0.99 22.71
CA PHE A 684 30.20 0.55 22.22
C PHE A 684 29.16 1.67 22.30
N ASP A 685 28.38 1.81 21.23
CA ASP A 685 27.25 2.74 21.09
C ASP A 685 27.58 4.20 21.39
N THR A 686 28.82 4.61 21.10
CA THR A 686 29.25 5.98 21.29
C THR A 686 29.39 6.70 19.95
N GLU A 687 28.54 7.69 19.69
CA GLU A 687 28.66 8.53 18.50
C GLU A 687 29.84 9.52 18.62
N ARG A 688 30.59 9.66 17.51
CA ARG A 688 31.60 10.71 17.31
C ARG A 688 31.28 11.43 16.01
N VAL A 689 31.33 12.77 16.06
CA VAL A 689 31.06 13.61 14.89
C VAL A 689 32.34 14.34 14.51
N LEU A 690 32.74 14.18 13.25
CA LEU A 690 33.89 14.84 12.63
C LEU A 690 33.38 15.73 11.49
N THR A 691 33.61 17.03 11.60
CA THR A 691 33.33 18.00 10.53
C THR A 691 34.61 18.56 9.94
N TYR A 692 34.60 18.86 8.65
CA TYR A 692 35.64 19.60 7.94
C TYR A 692 35.10 20.22 6.64
N LYS A 693 35.86 21.10 5.99
CA LYS A 693 35.47 21.68 4.70
C LYS A 693 36.40 21.25 3.56
N VAL A 694 35.79 21.08 2.40
CA VAL A 694 36.47 20.89 1.11
C VAL A 694 36.10 22.03 0.17
N LYS A 695 36.98 22.35 -0.77
CA LYS A 695 36.81 23.41 -1.75
C LYS A 695 37.06 22.87 -3.15
N SER A 696 36.11 23.09 -4.06
CA SER A 696 36.25 22.71 -5.46
C SER A 696 37.24 23.60 -6.21
N SER A 697 37.84 23.06 -7.26
CA SER A 697 38.63 23.82 -8.22
C SER A 697 37.72 24.73 -9.06
N THR A 698 38.23 25.88 -9.49
CA THR A 698 37.56 26.72 -10.50
C THR A 698 37.73 26.19 -11.93
N SER A 699 38.58 25.18 -12.13
CA SER A 699 38.91 24.63 -13.46
C SER A 699 38.12 23.38 -13.83
N PHE A 700 37.52 22.70 -12.86
CA PHE A 700 36.72 21.50 -13.07
C PHE A 700 35.26 21.83 -12.79
N LYS A 701 34.42 21.74 -13.82
CA LYS A 701 33.03 22.19 -13.80
C LYS A 701 32.23 21.51 -14.89
N SER A 702 30.91 21.46 -14.73
CA SER A 702 30.00 20.92 -15.73
C SER A 702 30.07 21.72 -17.03
N THR A 703 29.84 21.05 -18.16
CA THR A 703 29.85 21.67 -19.50
C THR A 703 28.48 21.56 -20.14
N ALA A 704 27.91 22.68 -20.59
CA ALA A 704 26.69 22.65 -21.40
C ALA A 704 27.03 22.15 -22.82
N LEU A 705 26.34 21.10 -23.25
CA LEU A 705 26.47 20.47 -24.57
C LEU A 705 25.40 20.98 -25.55
N PHE A 706 24.24 21.34 -25.03
CA PHE A 706 23.13 21.95 -25.74
C PHE A 706 22.42 22.93 -24.81
N VAL A 707 21.94 24.05 -25.36
CA VAL A 707 21.20 25.10 -24.64
C VAL A 707 20.03 25.52 -25.51
N GLU A 708 18.85 25.60 -24.92
CA GLU A 708 17.65 26.23 -25.46
C GLU A 708 17.12 27.20 -24.40
N ASP A 709 17.16 28.49 -24.73
CA ASP A 709 16.74 29.61 -23.88
C ASP A 709 15.47 30.29 -24.42
N PHE A 710 14.88 29.79 -25.51
CA PHE A 710 13.69 30.34 -26.16
C PHE A 710 13.81 31.79 -26.66
N GLU A 711 15.03 32.35 -26.72
CA GLU A 711 15.28 33.75 -27.12
C GLU A 711 15.36 33.97 -28.63
N ASN A 712 15.36 32.87 -29.39
CA ASN A 712 15.38 32.89 -30.85
C ASN A 712 14.05 32.37 -31.41
N ASP A 713 14.01 32.06 -32.71
CA ASP A 713 12.83 31.44 -33.32
C ASP A 713 12.47 30.13 -32.57
N ILE A 714 11.25 30.07 -32.03
CA ILE A 714 10.71 28.92 -31.30
C ILE A 714 10.59 27.73 -32.25
N ASN A 715 11.60 26.85 -32.22
CA ASN A 715 11.71 25.68 -33.10
C ASN A 715 11.27 24.41 -32.36
N TRP A 716 10.03 24.40 -31.85
CA TRP A 716 9.41 23.30 -31.10
C TRP A 716 8.01 22.99 -31.64
N ASP A 717 7.63 21.72 -31.64
CA ASP A 717 6.28 21.27 -32.01
C ASP A 717 5.32 21.48 -30.84
N LEU A 718 4.23 22.20 -31.07
CA LEU A 718 3.15 22.42 -30.12
C LEU A 718 2.00 21.46 -30.45
N ILE A 719 1.63 20.59 -29.51
CA ILE A 719 0.58 19.59 -29.69
C ILE A 719 -0.48 19.77 -28.63
N THR A 720 -1.74 19.79 -29.03
CA THR A 720 -2.90 19.71 -28.12
C THR A 720 -3.62 18.40 -28.42
N ASP A 721 -3.45 17.41 -27.55
CA ASP A 721 -4.08 16.09 -27.65
C ASP A 721 -5.55 16.14 -27.20
N ASN A 722 -5.88 17.03 -26.24
CA ASN A 722 -7.24 17.31 -25.78
C ASN A 722 -7.39 18.79 -25.39
N GLY A 723 -8.58 19.37 -25.57
CA GLY A 723 -8.86 20.78 -25.30
C GLY A 723 -8.53 21.73 -26.47
N ASN A 724 -8.64 23.05 -26.23
CA ASN A 724 -8.39 24.10 -27.24
C ASN A 724 -7.17 24.98 -26.93
N ASP A 725 -6.62 24.89 -25.72
CA ASP A 725 -5.44 25.66 -25.33
C ASP A 725 -4.16 24.93 -25.70
N SER A 726 -3.09 25.70 -25.88
CA SER A 726 -1.77 25.20 -26.26
C SER A 726 -0.71 26.04 -25.59
N TRP A 727 0.52 25.55 -25.65
CA TRP A 727 1.68 26.28 -25.16
C TRP A 727 1.96 27.52 -26.02
N LEU A 728 2.41 28.60 -25.39
CA LEU A 728 2.73 29.87 -26.04
C LEU A 728 3.97 30.53 -25.41
N PRO A 729 4.70 31.39 -26.14
CA PRO A 729 5.75 32.19 -25.54
C PRO A 729 5.19 33.25 -24.57
N ASP A 730 5.89 33.47 -23.47
CA ASP A 730 5.64 34.52 -22.49
C ASP A 730 6.84 35.47 -22.41
N TYR A 731 6.59 36.76 -22.66
CA TYR A 731 7.60 37.83 -22.68
C TYR A 731 7.57 38.73 -21.44
N ASP A 732 6.70 38.43 -20.48
CA ASP A 732 6.59 39.14 -19.20
C ASP A 732 7.15 38.29 -18.05
N VAL A 733 7.11 36.96 -18.19
CA VAL A 733 7.58 35.99 -17.19
C VAL A 733 8.60 35.05 -17.82
N TYR A 734 9.86 35.35 -17.61
CA TYR A 734 11.01 34.57 -18.10
C TYR A 734 12.10 34.50 -17.03
N ARG A 735 12.99 33.51 -17.12
CA ARG A 735 14.12 33.35 -16.21
C ARG A 735 15.37 34.02 -16.76
N SER A 736 15.62 33.90 -18.06
CA SER A 736 16.72 34.58 -18.74
C SER A 736 16.21 35.47 -19.88
N PHE A 737 16.95 36.54 -20.18
CA PHE A 737 16.76 37.51 -21.28
C PHE A 737 15.35 38.05 -21.58
N GLU A 738 14.52 37.39 -22.39
CA GLU A 738 13.27 37.96 -22.94
C GLU A 738 12.07 36.97 -23.02
N THR A 739 12.24 35.64 -23.04
CA THR A 739 11.13 34.71 -23.36
C THR A 739 11.17 33.39 -22.59
N SER A 740 10.02 32.94 -22.08
CA SER A 740 9.83 31.53 -21.66
C SER A 740 8.70 30.84 -22.42
N MET A 741 8.62 29.52 -22.35
CA MET A 741 7.45 28.78 -22.84
C MET A 741 6.44 28.56 -21.72
N TYR A 742 5.18 28.92 -21.98
CA TYR A 742 4.11 28.94 -20.98
C TYR A 742 2.90 28.14 -21.43
N MET A 743 2.39 27.31 -20.52
CA MET A 743 1.08 26.68 -20.62
C MET A 743 0.14 27.30 -19.58
N PRO A 744 -0.93 28.02 -19.98
CA PRO A 744 -1.89 28.56 -19.03
C PRO A 744 -2.72 27.47 -18.37
N ASN A 745 -3.06 27.67 -17.09
CA ASN A 745 -3.99 26.81 -16.38
C ASN A 745 -5.35 27.51 -16.15
N PHE A 746 -6.35 27.10 -16.91
CA PHE A 746 -7.74 27.55 -16.76
C PHE A 746 -8.62 26.40 -16.28
N ALA A 747 -9.83 26.70 -15.80
CA ALA A 747 -10.82 25.70 -15.41
C ALA A 747 -11.46 25.01 -16.64
N ILE A 748 -10.64 24.40 -17.50
CA ILE A 748 -11.04 23.59 -18.65
C ILE A 748 -10.15 22.35 -18.73
N GLU A 749 -10.70 21.27 -19.28
CA GLU A 749 -9.91 20.06 -19.54
C GLU A 749 -8.95 20.30 -20.70
N VAL A 750 -7.66 20.06 -20.47
CA VAL A 750 -6.62 20.20 -21.49
C VAL A 750 -5.52 19.15 -21.33
N ASP A 751 -4.98 18.69 -22.45
CA ASP A 751 -3.80 17.86 -22.56
C ASP A 751 -2.93 18.41 -23.69
N ALA A 752 -1.86 19.11 -23.33
CA ALA A 752 -1.04 19.84 -24.27
C ALA A 752 0.45 19.65 -24.00
N SER A 753 1.26 19.68 -25.06
CA SER A 753 2.68 19.38 -25.00
C SER A 753 3.51 20.28 -25.92
N ILE A 754 4.76 20.55 -25.51
CA ILE A 754 5.83 21.03 -26.39
C ILE A 754 6.87 19.96 -26.60
N ILE A 755 7.34 19.81 -27.84
CA ILE A 755 8.26 18.75 -28.24
C ILE A 755 9.44 19.32 -29.04
N SER A 756 10.66 18.89 -28.71
CA SER A 756 11.85 19.29 -29.45
C SER A 756 11.81 18.79 -30.91
N LEU A 757 12.01 19.68 -31.89
CA LEU A 757 11.98 19.33 -33.32
C LEU A 757 13.11 18.39 -33.73
N TYR A 758 14.31 18.63 -33.19
CA TYR A 758 15.51 17.87 -33.53
C TYR A 758 15.80 16.83 -32.46
N SER A 759 16.39 15.71 -32.87
CA SER A 759 16.91 14.74 -31.91
C SER A 759 18.30 15.21 -31.45
N ILE A 760 18.49 15.24 -30.14
CA ILE A 760 19.71 15.72 -29.49
C ILE A 760 20.54 14.49 -29.08
N PRO A 761 21.82 14.41 -29.49
CA PRO A 761 22.67 13.30 -29.09
C PRO A 761 23.08 13.43 -27.63
N VAL A 762 22.86 12.36 -26.84
CA VAL A 762 23.29 12.29 -25.45
C VAL A 762 24.75 11.85 -25.41
N ASN A 763 25.64 12.82 -25.23
CA ASN A 763 27.09 12.66 -25.17
C ASN A 763 27.61 13.08 -23.80
N GLY A 764 28.87 12.77 -23.48
CA GLY A 764 29.51 13.17 -22.24
C GLY A 764 29.79 12.00 -21.29
N GLN A 765 30.56 12.27 -20.24
CA GLN A 765 30.86 11.29 -19.20
C GLN A 765 29.71 11.13 -18.20
N ASN A 766 29.00 12.20 -17.85
CA ASN A 766 27.83 12.17 -16.96
C ASN A 766 26.73 13.08 -17.54
N PRO A 767 26.06 12.66 -18.62
CA PRO A 767 25.04 13.48 -19.25
C PRO A 767 23.83 13.67 -18.34
N ALA A 768 23.33 14.89 -18.25
CA ALA A 768 22.10 15.23 -17.55
C ALA A 768 21.31 16.30 -18.32
N LEU A 769 19.99 16.32 -18.12
CA LEU A 769 19.11 17.38 -18.60
C LEU A 769 18.77 18.31 -17.43
N ARG A 770 19.03 19.60 -17.59
CA ARG A 770 18.53 20.66 -16.73
C ARG A 770 17.43 21.41 -17.45
N PHE A 771 16.40 21.81 -16.73
CA PHE A 771 15.47 22.85 -17.18
C PHE A 771 15.01 23.68 -15.99
N TRP A 772 14.79 24.98 -16.23
CA TRP A 772 14.20 25.89 -15.26
C TRP A 772 12.70 25.95 -15.49
N HIS A 773 11.95 26.00 -14.40
CA HIS A 773 10.51 26.10 -14.47
C HIS A 773 9.91 26.87 -13.29
N LEU A 774 8.76 27.47 -13.56
CA LEU A 774 7.90 28.13 -12.58
C LEU A 774 6.49 27.59 -12.80
N TYR A 775 5.83 27.11 -11.76
CA TYR A 775 4.51 26.51 -11.89
C TYR A 775 3.57 26.95 -10.77
N ASN A 776 2.30 27.11 -11.13
CA ASN A 776 1.20 27.43 -10.23
C ASN A 776 -0.08 26.79 -10.78
N THR A 777 -0.40 25.60 -10.28
CA THR A 777 -1.46 24.71 -10.75
C THR A 777 -2.38 24.31 -9.59
N GLU A 778 -3.53 23.71 -9.88
CA GLU A 778 -4.32 23.07 -8.83
C GLU A 778 -3.56 21.87 -8.27
N ILE A 779 -3.25 21.89 -6.97
CA ILE A 779 -2.50 20.81 -6.33
C ILE A 779 -3.22 19.48 -6.51
N THR A 780 -2.48 18.43 -6.87
CA THR A 780 -2.95 17.06 -7.22
C THR A 780 -3.82 16.96 -8.47
N ASN A 781 -4.50 18.01 -8.89
CA ASN A 781 -5.48 17.95 -9.98
C ASN A 781 -4.91 18.37 -11.32
N ASP A 782 -3.99 19.33 -11.33
CA ASP A 782 -3.37 19.84 -12.54
C ASP A 782 -1.87 19.79 -12.40
N GLY A 783 -1.17 19.52 -13.49
CA GLY A 783 0.28 19.51 -13.43
C GLY A 783 0.98 19.10 -14.71
N GLY A 784 2.30 19.22 -14.63
CA GLY A 784 3.21 18.98 -15.72
C GLY A 784 4.17 17.84 -15.46
N PHE A 785 4.60 17.14 -16.51
CA PHE A 785 5.65 16.12 -16.41
C PHE A 785 6.48 16.06 -17.70
N VAL A 786 7.59 15.34 -17.64
CA VAL A 786 8.57 15.26 -18.72
C VAL A 786 8.59 13.85 -19.32
N GLU A 787 8.58 13.77 -20.64
CA GLU A 787 8.71 12.53 -21.40
C GLU A 787 9.91 12.61 -22.35
N LEU A 788 10.59 11.48 -22.58
CA LEU A 788 11.65 11.37 -23.59
C LEU A 788 11.27 10.33 -24.67
N SER A 789 11.61 10.65 -25.92
CA SER A 789 11.64 9.69 -27.03
C SER A 789 13.09 9.35 -27.37
N VAL A 790 13.42 8.07 -27.40
CA VAL A 790 14.80 7.58 -27.58
C VAL A 790 14.94 6.93 -28.95
N ASN A 791 15.90 7.40 -29.75
CA ASN A 791 16.18 6.95 -31.13
C ASN A 791 14.94 6.94 -32.05
N GLY A 792 14.00 7.88 -31.83
CA GLY A 792 12.74 7.96 -32.58
C GLY A 792 11.67 6.95 -32.14
N GLY A 793 11.85 6.28 -31.00
CA GLY A 793 10.83 5.44 -30.35
C GLY A 793 9.69 6.26 -29.72
N PRO A 794 8.72 5.59 -29.06
CA PRO A 794 7.63 6.28 -28.36
C PRO A 794 8.16 7.18 -27.23
N PHE A 795 7.36 8.19 -26.88
CA PHE A 795 7.62 8.99 -25.67
C PHE A 795 7.30 8.16 -24.44
N SER A 796 8.18 8.20 -23.45
CA SER A 796 8.01 7.54 -22.15
C SER A 796 8.21 8.56 -21.04
N LEU A 797 7.36 8.51 -20.00
CA LEU A 797 7.50 9.31 -18.79
C LEU A 797 8.88 9.09 -18.16
N ILE A 798 9.53 10.18 -17.75
CA ILE A 798 10.71 10.09 -16.88
C ILE A 798 10.25 9.77 -15.47
N PRO A 799 10.62 8.62 -14.88
CA PRO A 799 10.20 8.30 -13.52
C PRO A 799 10.91 9.20 -12.49
N ASN A 800 10.30 9.36 -11.31
CA ASN A 800 10.75 10.35 -10.33
C ASN A 800 12.16 10.06 -9.77
N ASP A 801 12.56 8.78 -9.75
CA ASP A 801 13.89 8.32 -9.29
C ASP A 801 15.04 8.75 -10.21
N LYS A 802 14.75 9.21 -11.44
CA LYS A 802 15.74 9.76 -12.37
C LYS A 802 16.06 11.22 -12.11
N PHE A 803 15.30 11.91 -11.25
CA PHE A 803 15.59 13.28 -10.91
C PHE A 803 16.71 13.35 -9.86
N ILE A 804 17.80 14.02 -10.22
CA ILE A 804 18.93 14.30 -9.32
C ILE A 804 18.54 15.40 -8.32
N GLN A 805 17.67 16.33 -8.75
CA GLN A 805 17.21 17.47 -7.96
C GLN A 805 15.84 17.93 -8.45
N ASN A 806 15.00 18.38 -7.50
CA ASN A 806 13.68 18.96 -7.72
C ASN A 806 12.80 18.11 -8.66
N GLY A 807 12.66 16.81 -8.37
CA GLY A 807 11.73 15.94 -9.09
C GLY A 807 10.25 16.30 -8.85
N TYR A 808 9.37 15.47 -9.40
CA TYR A 808 7.93 15.59 -9.21
C TYR A 808 7.57 15.63 -7.72
N ASN A 809 6.63 16.51 -7.38
CA ASN A 809 6.28 16.85 -6.00
C ASN A 809 4.94 16.27 -5.55
N GLY A 810 4.22 15.55 -6.41
CA GLY A 810 3.00 14.83 -6.03
C GLY A 810 2.41 13.99 -7.17
N GLU A 811 1.49 13.11 -6.78
CA GLU A 811 0.67 12.34 -7.70
C GLU A 811 -0.46 13.21 -8.27
N LEU A 812 -0.70 13.08 -9.57
CA LEU A 812 -1.80 13.70 -10.30
C LEU A 812 -3.02 12.78 -10.26
N ALA A 813 -4.20 13.39 -10.08
CA ALA A 813 -5.46 12.71 -10.11
C ALA A 813 -5.64 11.97 -11.45
N TYR A 814 -6.22 10.76 -11.39
CA TYR A 814 -6.48 9.99 -12.61
C TYR A 814 -7.35 10.78 -13.61
N GLY A 815 -8.27 11.62 -13.12
CA GLY A 815 -9.12 12.46 -13.96
C GLY A 815 -8.37 13.45 -14.86
N THR A 816 -7.12 13.78 -14.55
CA THR A 816 -6.33 14.79 -15.27
C THR A 816 -5.91 14.30 -16.67
N LEU A 817 -5.35 13.09 -16.76
CA LEU A 817 -4.84 12.53 -18.02
C LEU A 817 -5.22 11.05 -18.25
N ALA A 818 -5.99 10.47 -17.34
CA ALA A 818 -6.31 9.04 -17.30
C ALA A 818 -5.07 8.13 -17.32
N ILE A 819 -4.00 8.58 -16.65
CA ILE A 819 -2.75 7.83 -16.45
C ILE A 819 -2.69 7.44 -14.98
N PRO A 820 -2.70 6.14 -14.64
CA PRO A 820 -2.61 5.68 -13.25
C PRO A 820 -1.27 6.07 -12.63
N SER A 821 -1.28 6.48 -11.36
CA SER A 821 -0.07 6.75 -10.57
C SER A 821 0.92 7.72 -11.23
N LEU A 822 0.38 8.69 -11.96
CA LEU A 822 1.17 9.69 -12.65
C LEU A 822 1.70 10.72 -11.66
N ASN A 823 3.00 10.74 -11.42
CA ASN A 823 3.64 11.84 -10.69
C ASN A 823 3.93 13.01 -11.63
N GLY A 824 3.76 14.23 -11.12
CA GLY A 824 4.04 15.45 -11.87
C GLY A 824 4.37 16.63 -10.96
N PHE A 825 4.71 17.75 -11.59
CA PHE A 825 4.82 19.05 -10.96
C PHE A 825 3.42 19.65 -10.80
N SER A 826 2.93 19.64 -9.57
CA SER A 826 1.59 20.10 -9.20
C SER A 826 1.61 21.07 -8.01
N GLY A 827 0.61 21.94 -7.90
CA GLY A 827 0.59 23.01 -6.90
C GLY A 827 1.47 24.19 -7.30
N SER A 828 2.28 24.72 -6.39
CA SER A 828 3.02 25.97 -6.64
C SER A 828 4.51 25.88 -6.31
N SER A 829 5.34 26.48 -7.16
CA SER A 829 6.76 26.79 -6.86
C SER A 829 6.94 28.06 -6.01
N ASN A 830 5.86 28.58 -5.42
CA ASN A 830 5.84 29.80 -4.59
C ASN A 830 6.33 31.05 -5.33
N GLY A 831 6.07 31.13 -6.63
CA GLY A 831 6.46 32.25 -7.50
C GLY A 831 7.97 32.34 -7.73
N LYS A 832 8.72 31.26 -7.50
CA LYS A 832 10.15 31.19 -7.77
C LYS A 832 10.43 30.24 -8.92
N TRP A 833 11.40 30.60 -9.74
CA TRP A 833 12.02 29.69 -10.69
C TRP A 833 12.83 28.64 -9.91
N VAL A 834 12.62 27.38 -10.25
CA VAL A 834 13.36 26.23 -9.72
C VAL A 834 13.97 25.45 -10.89
N ASP A 835 15.07 24.75 -10.65
CA ASP A 835 15.76 23.93 -11.65
C ASP A 835 15.62 22.44 -11.34
N SER A 836 15.20 21.69 -12.35
CA SER A 836 15.11 20.23 -12.28
C SER A 836 16.29 19.61 -13.03
N TYR A 837 16.93 18.60 -12.44
CA TYR A 837 18.00 17.82 -13.09
C TYR A 837 17.55 16.38 -13.28
N ILE A 838 17.70 15.87 -14.49
CA ILE A 838 17.39 14.47 -14.85
C ILE A 838 18.69 13.78 -15.25
N ASP A 839 18.99 12.63 -14.62
CA ASP A 839 20.09 11.77 -15.03
C ASP A 839 19.80 11.13 -16.40
N LEU A 840 20.72 11.31 -17.36
CA LEU A 840 20.62 10.74 -18.70
C LEU A 840 21.66 9.66 -18.99
N ASN A 841 22.35 9.13 -17.97
CA ASN A 841 23.37 8.09 -18.14
C ASN A 841 22.88 6.88 -18.94
N GLU A 842 21.64 6.43 -18.73
CA GLU A 842 21.02 5.30 -19.45
C GLU A 842 20.80 5.58 -20.96
N TYR A 843 20.86 6.84 -21.37
CA TYR A 843 20.65 7.27 -22.74
C TYR A 843 21.95 7.63 -23.48
N LYS A 844 23.13 7.44 -22.85
CA LYS A 844 24.44 7.66 -23.49
C LYS A 844 24.53 7.01 -24.88
N GLY A 845 24.98 7.80 -25.85
CA GLY A 845 25.16 7.38 -27.25
C GLY A 845 23.85 7.24 -28.04
N LYS A 846 22.70 7.57 -27.44
CA LYS A 846 21.39 7.60 -28.10
C LYS A 846 21.03 9.03 -28.47
N ASN A 847 20.10 9.18 -29.42
CA ASN A 847 19.50 10.48 -29.72
C ASN A 847 18.15 10.59 -29.01
N ILE A 848 17.92 11.69 -28.30
CA ILE A 848 16.66 11.92 -27.58
C ILE A 848 15.86 13.06 -28.19
N LYS A 849 14.54 12.98 -28.09
CA LYS A 849 13.64 14.14 -28.15
C LYS A 849 13.01 14.31 -26.79
N MET A 850 12.84 15.55 -26.36
CA MET A 850 12.21 15.87 -25.08
C MET A 850 10.83 16.46 -25.30
N LYS A 851 9.95 16.16 -24.34
CA LYS A 851 8.55 16.59 -24.34
C LYS A 851 8.14 17.03 -22.95
N PHE A 852 7.64 18.25 -22.84
CA PHE A 852 7.00 18.75 -21.62
C PHE A 852 5.50 18.67 -21.86
N ARG A 853 4.79 17.93 -21.03
CA ARG A 853 3.35 17.67 -21.16
C ARG A 853 2.62 18.17 -19.93
N PHE A 854 1.52 18.87 -20.15
CA PHE A 854 0.70 19.46 -19.11
C PHE A 854 -0.74 18.97 -19.25
N GLY A 855 -1.35 18.63 -18.12
CA GLY A 855 -2.77 18.29 -18.02
C GLY A 855 -3.47 19.12 -16.95
N ALA A 856 -4.71 19.51 -17.22
CA ALA A 856 -5.59 20.12 -16.22
C ALA A 856 -7.03 19.61 -16.34
N ASN A 857 -7.73 19.59 -15.21
CA ASN A 857 -9.12 19.20 -15.12
C ASN A 857 -10.04 20.43 -15.25
N GLY A 858 -11.27 20.24 -15.75
CA GLY A 858 -12.17 21.35 -16.08
C GLY A 858 -12.84 22.08 -14.91
N THR A 859 -12.32 21.99 -13.68
CA THR A 859 -13.12 22.28 -12.48
C THR A 859 -12.79 23.61 -11.82
N ILE A 860 -11.50 23.91 -11.55
CA ILE A 860 -11.08 25.09 -10.79
C ILE A 860 -9.76 25.64 -11.35
N ALA A 861 -9.66 26.96 -11.56
CA ALA A 861 -8.39 27.60 -11.90
C ALA A 861 -7.69 28.11 -10.60
N PRO A 862 -6.35 28.07 -10.52
CA PRO A 862 -5.63 28.61 -9.37
C PRO A 862 -5.93 30.10 -9.17
N SER A 863 -6.18 30.52 -7.93
CA SER A 863 -6.42 31.94 -7.61
C SER A 863 -5.10 32.67 -7.38
N THR A 864 -4.42 33.20 -8.42
CA THR A 864 -3.26 34.14 -8.34
C THR A 864 -2.68 34.54 -9.72
N LEU A 865 -1.68 35.46 -9.72
CA LEU A 865 -0.80 35.72 -10.88
C LEU A 865 -0.05 34.43 -11.31
N TYR A 866 0.19 34.30 -12.62
CA TYR A 866 1.02 33.23 -13.23
C TYR A 866 0.44 31.81 -13.14
N ALA A 867 -0.88 31.65 -13.21
CA ALA A 867 -1.56 30.34 -13.19
C ALA A 867 -1.22 29.52 -14.43
N GLY A 868 -0.42 28.47 -14.27
CA GLY A 868 0.09 27.66 -15.37
C GLY A 868 1.47 27.07 -15.09
N TRP A 869 2.15 26.67 -16.15
CA TRP A 869 3.51 26.14 -16.10
C TRP A 869 4.40 26.84 -17.13
N HIS A 870 5.46 27.47 -16.64
CA HIS A 870 6.52 28.08 -17.43
C HIS A 870 7.75 27.18 -17.44
N VAL A 871 8.39 27.03 -18.60
CA VAL A 871 9.65 26.31 -18.80
C VAL A 871 10.62 27.22 -19.55
N ASP A 872 11.86 27.27 -19.09
CA ASP A 872 12.93 28.11 -19.63
C ASP A 872 14.30 27.45 -19.41
N ASP A 873 15.33 27.95 -20.08
CA ASP A 873 16.75 27.56 -19.95
C ASP A 873 16.98 26.05 -19.84
N ILE A 874 16.67 25.34 -20.93
CA ILE A 874 16.85 23.91 -21.05
C ILE A 874 18.29 23.63 -21.49
N GLU A 875 19.01 22.82 -20.71
CA GLU A 875 20.40 22.49 -20.97
C GLU A 875 20.64 20.99 -20.93
N LEU A 876 21.23 20.45 -21.99
CA LEU A 876 21.89 19.15 -21.90
C LEU A 876 23.32 19.40 -21.43
N MET A 877 23.71 18.81 -20.31
CA MET A 877 24.98 19.06 -19.66
C MET A 877 25.79 17.76 -19.57
N ASP A 878 27.11 17.87 -19.63
CA ASP A 878 28.04 16.87 -19.11
C ASP A 878 28.43 17.28 -17.70
N LEU A 879 27.87 16.61 -16.70
CA LEU A 879 28.07 16.95 -15.30
C LEU A 879 29.49 16.60 -14.87
N TYR A 880 30.15 17.55 -14.21
CA TYR A 880 31.37 17.27 -13.48
C TYR A 880 31.02 16.94 -12.04
N ILE A 881 31.31 15.70 -11.65
CA ILE A 881 30.97 15.14 -10.34
C ILE A 881 32.28 14.77 -9.65
N TYR A 882 32.45 15.22 -8.41
CA TYR A 882 33.43 14.62 -7.51
C TYR A 882 32.75 13.49 -6.76
N ASP A 883 33.33 12.30 -6.84
CA ASP A 883 32.99 11.19 -5.98
C ASP A 883 33.80 11.32 -4.71
N THR A 884 33.15 11.15 -3.56
CA THR A 884 33.86 11.27 -2.31
C THR A 884 33.38 10.23 -1.31
N LYS A 885 34.35 9.48 -0.78
CA LYS A 885 34.12 8.30 0.05
C LYS A 885 34.99 8.36 1.29
N ALA A 886 34.39 8.10 2.45
CA ALA A 886 35.12 7.97 3.70
C ALA A 886 35.17 6.50 4.12
N CYS A 887 36.30 6.06 4.65
CA CYS A 887 36.46 4.75 5.25
C CYS A 887 36.82 4.91 6.73
N ILE A 888 36.26 4.06 7.57
CA ILE A 888 36.64 3.87 8.96
C ILE A 888 37.34 2.53 9.10
N SER A 889 38.46 2.52 9.79
CA SER A 889 39.26 1.33 10.02
C SER A 889 39.67 1.20 11.48
N SER A 890 39.77 -0.04 11.93
CA SER A 890 40.51 -0.49 13.12
C SER A 890 41.49 -1.59 12.69
N PRO A 891 42.37 -2.10 13.57
CA PRO A 891 43.35 -3.13 13.21
C PRO A 891 42.77 -4.39 12.53
N ASN A 892 41.47 -4.69 12.74
CA ASN A 892 40.82 -5.89 12.21
C ASN A 892 39.61 -5.62 11.31
N ASN A 893 39.13 -4.38 11.19
CA ASN A 893 37.89 -4.04 10.49
C ASN A 893 38.08 -2.81 9.61
N GLU A 894 37.46 -2.81 8.43
CA GLU A 894 37.37 -1.64 7.57
C GLU A 894 35.98 -1.58 6.95
N VAL A 895 35.33 -0.43 7.08
CA VAL A 895 34.00 -0.17 6.52
C VAL A 895 34.05 1.20 5.86
N CYS A 896 33.39 1.37 4.73
CA CYS A 896 33.33 2.66 4.05
C CYS A 896 31.90 3.11 3.82
N THR A 897 31.73 4.42 3.66
CA THR A 897 30.47 5.00 3.24
C THR A 897 30.15 4.59 1.79
N GLU A 898 28.87 4.66 1.45
CA GLU A 898 28.47 4.84 0.06
C GLU A 898 29.14 6.10 -0.52
N ILE A 899 29.29 6.11 -1.84
CA ILE A 899 29.84 7.26 -2.55
C ILE A 899 28.86 8.43 -2.38
N GLN A 900 29.40 9.59 -2.00
CA GLN A 900 28.67 10.84 -2.04
C GLN A 900 29.17 11.65 -3.24
N GLU A 901 28.23 12.26 -3.96
CA GLU A 901 28.53 13.04 -5.16
C GLU A 901 28.47 14.54 -4.85
N ILE A 902 29.45 15.31 -5.33
CA ILE A 902 29.38 16.77 -5.39
C ILE A 902 29.33 17.16 -6.86
N ILE A 903 28.21 17.74 -7.29
CA ILE A 903 28.02 18.21 -8.65
C ILE A 903 28.52 19.65 -8.72
N VAL A 904 29.49 19.90 -9.59
CA VAL A 904 29.99 21.26 -9.84
C VAL A 904 29.25 21.83 -11.03
N ASP A 905 28.42 22.83 -10.80
CA ASP A 905 27.66 23.51 -11.85
C ASP A 905 28.58 24.12 -12.93
N SER A 906 28.03 24.43 -14.09
CA SER A 906 28.75 25.17 -15.13
C SER A 906 28.97 26.64 -14.70
N ASP A 907 29.61 27.46 -15.52
CA ASP A 907 29.62 28.91 -15.28
C ASP A 907 28.21 29.56 -15.44
N GLY A 908 27.19 28.75 -15.73
CA GLY A 908 25.89 29.20 -16.19
C GLY A 908 25.96 29.87 -17.57
N ILE A 909 24.86 30.49 -17.97
CA ILE A 909 24.82 31.40 -19.11
C ILE A 909 25.49 32.71 -18.67
N VAL A 910 26.79 32.86 -18.93
CA VAL A 910 27.62 33.97 -18.41
C VAL A 910 27.20 35.33 -19.01
N LYS A 911 26.82 36.27 -18.14
CA LYS A 911 26.41 37.65 -18.49
C LYS A 911 27.59 38.65 -18.50
N THR A 912 27.42 39.76 -19.24
CA THR A 912 28.23 41.01 -19.11
C THR A 912 27.49 42.11 -18.34
N LYS A 913 26.33 41.82 -17.78
CA LYS A 913 25.47 42.77 -17.07
C LYS A 913 25.08 42.18 -15.70
N ASN A 914 25.47 42.86 -14.63
CA ASN A 914 25.05 42.53 -13.27
C ASN A 914 23.54 42.78 -13.14
N GLU A 915 22.82 41.82 -12.57
CA GLU A 915 21.42 41.95 -12.20
C GLU A 915 21.30 42.30 -10.72
N GLU A 916 20.76 43.48 -10.44
CA GLU A 916 19.88 43.64 -9.29
C GLU A 916 18.45 43.59 -9.85
N ILE A 917 17.65 42.68 -9.30
CA ILE A 917 16.20 42.57 -9.53
C ILE A 917 15.58 43.96 -9.29
N ASP A 918 14.91 44.54 -10.29
CA ASP A 918 14.25 45.84 -10.12
C ASP A 918 12.98 45.68 -9.26
N TYR A 919 13.16 45.80 -7.95
CA TYR A 919 12.11 45.74 -6.93
C TYR A 919 10.88 46.65 -7.24
N PHE A 920 11.06 47.70 -8.04
CA PHE A 920 10.02 48.70 -8.31
C PHE A 920 9.34 48.55 -9.67
N ASN A 921 9.82 47.65 -10.54
CA ASN A 921 9.38 47.52 -11.94
C ASN A 921 9.07 48.89 -12.58
N MET A 922 10.08 49.77 -12.60
CA MET A 922 9.90 51.17 -12.99
C MET A 922 9.88 51.34 -14.51
N GLY A 923 9.13 52.30 -15.03
CA GLY A 923 9.13 52.70 -16.43
C GLY A 923 8.94 54.21 -16.60
N LEU A 924 9.62 54.80 -17.59
CA LEU A 924 9.56 56.24 -17.90
C LEU A 924 8.93 56.48 -19.28
N TYR A 925 7.84 57.24 -19.35
CA TYR A 925 7.14 57.50 -20.62
C TYR A 925 6.52 58.92 -20.73
N PRO A 926 6.61 59.60 -21.89
CA PRO A 926 7.47 59.26 -23.03
C PRO A 926 8.95 59.48 -22.71
N ASN A 927 9.83 58.67 -23.30
CA ASN A 927 11.28 58.80 -23.18
C ASN A 927 11.93 58.48 -24.55
N PRO A 928 12.34 59.48 -25.35
CA PRO A 928 12.59 60.86 -24.95
C PRO A 928 11.34 61.69 -24.63
N ALA A 929 11.42 62.53 -23.60
CA ALA A 929 10.33 63.36 -23.12
C ALA A 929 10.34 64.78 -23.74
N GLY A 930 9.13 65.29 -23.99
CA GLY A 930 8.85 66.70 -24.34
C GLY A 930 8.58 67.52 -23.08
N ASP A 931 7.41 68.17 -23.01
CA ASP A 931 6.99 69.07 -21.90
C ASP A 931 6.69 68.36 -20.56
N TYR A 932 6.54 67.04 -20.59
CA TYR A 932 6.32 66.19 -19.42
C TYR A 932 6.80 64.76 -19.67
N PHE A 933 6.97 64.02 -18.57
CA PHE A 933 7.09 62.56 -18.58
C PHE A 933 6.40 61.97 -17.36
N VAL A 934 6.22 60.67 -17.38
CA VAL A 934 5.52 59.91 -16.35
C VAL A 934 6.44 58.82 -15.84
N VAL A 935 6.47 58.66 -14.52
CA VAL A 935 7.05 57.52 -13.82
C VAL A 935 5.92 56.55 -13.52
N LYS A 936 6.00 55.36 -14.10
CA LYS A 936 5.11 54.23 -13.84
C LYS A 936 5.89 53.22 -13.01
N ALA A 937 5.34 52.73 -11.90
CA ALA A 937 6.03 51.78 -11.04
C ALA A 937 5.05 50.87 -10.29
N ASP A 938 5.47 49.62 -10.08
CA ASP A 938 4.73 48.55 -9.42
C ASP A 938 5.53 48.05 -8.21
N LEU A 939 4.91 48.02 -7.03
CA LEU A 939 5.55 47.58 -5.79
C LEU A 939 4.91 46.29 -5.28
N PRO A 940 5.68 45.37 -4.67
CA PRO A 940 5.11 44.17 -4.04
C PRO A 940 4.32 44.48 -2.76
N VAL A 941 4.67 45.57 -2.05
CA VAL A 941 3.96 46.04 -0.85
C VAL A 941 3.85 47.56 -0.86
N GLY A 942 2.74 48.09 -0.32
CA GLY A 942 2.53 49.54 -0.24
C GLY A 942 3.49 50.20 0.74
N GLN A 943 4.23 51.23 0.30
CA GLN A 943 5.21 51.94 1.11
C GLN A 943 5.49 53.36 0.60
N TRP A 944 6.21 54.16 1.40
CA TRP A 944 6.74 55.45 0.96
C TRP A 944 7.94 55.26 0.04
N VAL A 945 7.93 55.94 -1.10
CA VAL A 945 9.00 55.92 -2.10
C VAL A 945 9.43 57.34 -2.44
N ASP A 946 10.74 57.56 -2.47
CA ASP A 946 11.36 58.79 -2.96
C ASP A 946 11.66 58.65 -4.45
N ILE A 947 11.14 59.57 -5.27
CA ILE A 947 11.46 59.70 -6.69
C ILE A 947 12.37 60.91 -6.84
N ILE A 948 13.64 60.65 -7.14
CA ILE A 948 14.72 61.65 -7.19
C ILE A 948 15.24 61.75 -8.63
N ILE A 949 15.31 62.97 -9.16
CA ILE A 949 15.75 63.23 -10.53
C ILE A 949 17.04 64.03 -10.47
N HIS A 950 18.09 63.51 -11.12
CA HIS A 950 19.37 64.19 -11.26
C HIS A 950 19.65 64.52 -12.73
N SER A 951 20.29 65.65 -12.99
CA SER A 951 20.97 65.91 -14.27
C SER A 951 22.24 65.07 -14.40
N ILE A 952 22.79 64.96 -15.61
CA ILE A 952 23.97 64.14 -15.90
C ILE A 952 25.24 64.55 -15.13
N ASP A 953 25.33 65.80 -14.69
CA ASP A 953 26.40 66.31 -13.82
C ASP A 953 26.15 66.04 -12.33
N GLY A 954 25.08 65.30 -12.00
CA GLY A 954 24.76 64.85 -10.64
C GLY A 954 23.96 65.85 -9.81
N GLN A 955 23.53 66.98 -10.37
CA GLN A 955 22.70 67.93 -9.65
C GLN A 955 21.26 67.41 -9.52
N GLN A 956 20.73 67.35 -8.30
CA GLN A 956 19.33 67.00 -8.06
C GLN A 956 18.41 68.13 -8.54
N VAL A 957 17.54 67.84 -9.51
CA VAL A 957 16.63 68.81 -10.13
C VAL A 957 15.17 68.64 -9.66
N ALA A 958 14.82 67.47 -9.12
CA ALA A 958 13.56 67.25 -8.42
C ALA A 958 13.67 66.09 -7.41
N ASN A 959 12.85 66.15 -6.36
CA ASN A 959 12.64 65.06 -5.42
C ASN A 959 11.21 65.12 -4.88
N ILE A 960 10.50 64.00 -4.93
CA ILE A 960 9.17 63.84 -4.32
C ILE A 960 9.11 62.53 -3.54
N SER A 961 8.58 62.59 -2.33
CA SER A 961 8.23 61.41 -1.53
C SER A 961 6.73 61.15 -1.65
N LYS A 962 6.34 59.94 -2.06
CA LYS A 962 4.93 59.57 -2.22
C LYS A 962 4.66 58.17 -1.67
N TRP A 963 3.50 57.99 -1.03
CA TRP A 963 2.99 56.67 -0.71
C TRP A 963 2.51 56.00 -2.01
N MET A 964 3.07 54.84 -2.32
CA MET A 964 2.71 54.03 -3.48
C MET A 964 2.12 52.70 -3.00
N ASN A 965 1.02 52.26 -3.61
CA ASN A 965 0.33 51.02 -3.22
C ASN A 965 0.96 49.79 -3.88
N ALA A 966 0.61 48.58 -3.42
CA ALA A 966 1.03 47.29 -4.01
C ALA A 966 0.34 46.97 -5.36
N LYS A 967 0.22 47.97 -6.23
CA LYS A 967 -0.42 47.96 -7.55
C LYS A 967 0.27 49.03 -8.41
N GLN A 968 -0.16 49.18 -9.66
CA GLN A 968 0.41 50.18 -10.56
C GLN A 968 0.18 51.61 -10.08
N ASN A 969 1.28 52.33 -9.88
CA ASN A 969 1.31 53.73 -9.50
C ASN A 969 1.87 54.56 -10.65
N ILE A 970 1.28 55.74 -10.85
CA ILE A 970 1.63 56.65 -11.94
C ILE A 970 1.87 58.03 -11.35
N GLU A 971 3.02 58.64 -11.65
CA GLU A 971 3.38 59.99 -11.24
C GLU A 971 3.88 60.82 -12.44
N THR A 972 3.32 62.02 -12.63
CA THR A 972 3.63 62.88 -13.79
C THR A 972 4.50 64.05 -13.38
N PHE A 973 5.57 64.29 -14.14
CA PHE A 973 6.50 65.40 -13.93
C PHE A 973 6.51 66.33 -15.15
N SER A 974 6.46 67.64 -14.91
CA SER A 974 6.72 68.63 -15.96
C SER A 974 8.22 68.86 -16.11
N THR A 975 8.69 68.96 -17.35
CA THR A 975 10.10 69.18 -17.70
C THR A 975 10.39 70.66 -18.00
N ALA A 976 9.39 71.55 -17.91
CA ALA A 976 9.48 72.95 -18.35
C ALA A 976 10.60 73.78 -17.71
N ALA A 977 11.11 73.34 -16.55
CA ALA A 977 12.21 74.00 -15.83
C ALA A 977 13.59 73.41 -16.14
N TRP A 978 13.68 72.39 -16.99
CA TRP A 978 14.90 71.60 -17.23
C TRP A 978 15.40 71.81 -18.67
N GLY A 979 16.71 71.81 -18.87
CA GLY A 979 17.32 71.96 -20.19
C GLY A 979 17.37 70.64 -20.96
N LYS A 980 17.57 70.72 -22.28
CA LYS A 980 17.82 69.54 -23.11
C LYS A 980 19.01 68.76 -22.59
N GLY A 981 18.86 67.44 -22.47
CA GLY A 981 19.94 66.61 -21.96
C GLY A 981 19.50 65.25 -21.45
N VAL A 982 20.45 64.57 -20.82
CA VAL A 982 20.23 63.28 -20.16
C VAL A 982 20.06 63.53 -18.66
N TYR A 983 19.05 62.89 -18.09
CA TYR A 983 18.74 62.89 -16.67
C TYR A 983 18.66 61.44 -16.18
N THR A 984 18.75 61.25 -14.87
CA THR A 984 18.50 59.95 -14.22
C THR A 984 17.36 60.09 -13.24
N VAL A 985 16.37 59.22 -13.33
CA VAL A 985 15.25 59.12 -12.39
C VAL A 985 15.52 57.93 -11.49
N THR A 986 15.62 58.17 -10.19
CA THR A 986 15.89 57.15 -9.17
C THR A 986 14.68 57.00 -8.26
N MET A 987 14.18 55.78 -8.11
CA MET A 987 13.19 55.43 -7.09
C MET A 987 13.88 54.74 -5.94
N LYS A 988 13.60 55.19 -4.70
CA LYS A 988 14.29 54.71 -3.51
C LYS A 988 13.36 54.54 -2.32
N THR A 989 13.57 53.47 -1.56
CA THR A 989 12.99 53.22 -0.22
C THR A 989 14.12 53.13 0.80
N SER A 990 13.83 52.76 2.05
CA SER A 990 14.86 52.50 3.06
C SER A 990 15.79 51.34 2.69
N SER A 991 15.34 50.41 1.85
CA SER A 991 16.02 49.13 1.61
C SER A 991 16.35 48.84 0.14
N PHE A 992 15.74 49.55 -0.81
CA PHE A 992 15.89 49.29 -2.24
C PHE A 992 16.01 50.59 -3.04
N ALA A 993 16.73 50.57 -4.15
CA ALA A 993 16.77 51.67 -5.11
C ALA A 993 16.88 51.15 -6.55
N THR A 994 16.18 51.79 -7.50
CA THR A 994 16.35 51.57 -8.94
C THR A 994 16.57 52.90 -9.64
N THR A 995 17.31 52.91 -10.76
CA THR A 995 17.60 54.12 -11.52
C THR A 995 17.41 53.88 -13.02
N GLN A 996 16.65 54.75 -13.70
CA GLN A 996 16.53 54.75 -15.16
C GLN A 996 16.95 56.07 -15.78
N LYS A 997 17.41 55.98 -17.02
CA LYS A 997 17.83 57.11 -17.84
C LYS A 997 16.62 57.78 -18.50
N LEU A 998 16.52 59.11 -18.38
CA LEU A 998 15.55 59.97 -19.06
C LEU A 998 16.27 60.87 -20.07
N ILE A 999 15.71 61.05 -21.26
CA ILE A 999 16.24 61.95 -22.30
C ILE A 999 15.23 63.07 -22.54
N LEU A 1000 15.65 64.33 -22.45
CA LEU A 1000 14.82 65.50 -22.80
C LEU A 1000 15.28 66.09 -24.13
N THR A 1001 14.35 66.27 -25.08
CA THR A 1001 14.66 66.68 -26.46
C THR A 1001 14.27 68.13 -26.81
N TYR A 1002 13.49 68.81 -25.97
CA TYR A 1002 12.94 70.16 -26.21
C TYR A 1002 13.37 71.23 -25.22
#